data_AF-A0A9W9X806-F1
#
_entry.id   AF-A0A9W9X806-F1
#
_cell.length_a   1.000
_cell.length_b   1.000
_cell.length_c   1.000
_cell.angle_alpha   90.00
_cell.angle_beta   90.00
_cell.angle_gamma   90.00
#
_symmetry.space_group_name_H-M   'P 1'
#
loop_
_entity.id
_entity.type
_entity.pdbx_description
1 polymer ?
#
loop_
_entity_poly.entity_id
_entity_poly.type
_entity_poly.pdbx_seq_one_letter_code
_entity_poly.pdbx_strand_id
1 'polypeptide(L)'
;MSMLVRPPKRKLHEVETIDDGPRKYNSGVMPCPSVHFSSRPPSRQLNEHRETSGDSRPPSLREAHSNRGSPVLFEHGHLQTPRIFSPNASIVLIGIRGTGKSSLAVILAATSGRRLIDADRYFQQSVGCSRAEFKKENDGFLYRQQEARVFESMLADNQEGCVIACGAGSMERNGQRILREFAQTHPVIHVIRDPESIQSYLKAWDTQKVRHFLELSGPIYRGCSNLEFFNLSEARSDSDDASPTHRTEHRSHTSIPFLTLKRVQRDFLRFIAFITGDIAELSSQHASFPLSLLPVESRMYTSAVSVPFSRVCEKGIDIEQLEFTADAFELAVDVTDSSGQSGLSSSLADSISQAVATVRRNIIVPLIYHVESYPTSTGSLSPSQVPVRSTDETYLNLVRHGLRLSTGFLTVDLTRDDSIISQIVSASGRTRIIGHFEAFHPLRGVGMVMIRLCQPAETPGDNLAVQRFRHRVQSLPVAGLSLIAYNTGPLGRLSRCFNPILSPVTHPSLVTELPTHLRSWITACEAQKALYSSFALDPMQFFVFGANTTYSLSPAMHNTAFKICGLPHKYSIHQSPTLRGLNDLVENQYFGGSSVSLPYKTECIPLLHSMSAHARAIGAVNTLIPIRNLDDLDDTRLQESSVFLQKSRAGPIKGLHGDNTDWIGICNCIRRGLSPANAVRSSSTGLVIGSGGMARAAIYSMIHLGVQNIFVYNRTLANAERLAHHYNRQDLRSKEAIGSGRPTVRIIASLSDPWPADFKQPTIVVSGVPAHSIGGEPAPNFQMPTQWLESPTGGVVVDLAYKPLNTPLMKQTRALSHRGWVALDGLDVLPEQGFAQFELFTGRRAPRRVMRSIVLQEYKDDEGNNDHETIQDRLQQMDGQPT
;
A
#
# COMPACT_ATOMS: atom_id res chain seq x y z
N MET A 1 -28.02 32.11 24.00
CA MET A 1 -29.16 32.01 23.07
C MET A 1 -28.78 32.70 21.77
N SER A 2 -28.56 31.92 20.72
CA SER A 2 -28.60 32.22 19.28
C SER A 2 -28.36 30.84 18.66
N MET A 3 -29.45 30.10 18.45
CA MET A 3 -29.42 28.72 18.00
C MET A 3 -29.27 28.69 16.48
N LEU A 4 -28.29 27.92 15.99
CA LEU A 4 -28.30 27.39 14.63
C LEU A 4 -29.63 26.64 14.44
N VAL A 5 -30.52 27.25 13.67
CA VAL A 5 -31.83 26.70 13.32
C VAL A 5 -31.62 25.43 12.50
N ARG A 6 -31.95 24.28 13.08
CA ARG A 6 -32.15 23.03 12.34
C ARG A 6 -33.38 23.20 11.43
N PRO A 7 -33.34 22.80 10.16
CA PRO A 7 -34.59 22.62 9.41
C PRO A 7 -35.36 21.41 9.98
N PRO A 8 -36.71 21.43 9.97
CA PRO A 8 -37.51 20.39 10.58
C PRO A 8 -37.50 19.09 9.76
N LYS A 9 -37.40 17.96 10.47
CA LYS A 9 -37.54 16.60 9.93
C LYS A 9 -38.94 16.42 9.33
N ARG A 10 -39.03 16.10 8.03
CA ARG A 10 -40.28 15.55 7.44
C ARG A 10 -40.50 14.15 8.00
N LYS A 11 -41.63 13.95 8.68
CA LYS A 11 -42.13 12.64 9.11
C LYS A 11 -42.85 11.97 7.93
N LEU A 12 -42.52 10.71 7.66
CA LEU A 12 -43.38 9.78 6.93
C LEU A 12 -44.52 9.32 7.84
N HIS A 13 -45.78 9.39 7.38
CA HIS A 13 -46.75 8.27 7.25
C HIS A 13 -48.20 8.77 7.02
N GLU A 14 -49.03 7.84 6.51
CA GLU A 14 -50.48 7.87 6.14
C GLU A 14 -50.74 8.31 4.68
N VAL A 15 -51.11 7.46 3.70
CA VAL A 15 -52.09 6.34 3.54
C VAL A 15 -53.55 6.75 3.75
N GLU A 16 -54.28 6.88 2.63
CA GLU A 16 -55.71 6.54 2.34
C GLU A 16 -56.08 7.24 0.99
N THR A 17 -56.29 6.55 -0.15
CA THR A 17 -57.47 5.81 -0.69
C THR A 17 -58.66 6.65 -1.19
N ILE A 18 -59.32 6.11 -2.24
CA ILE A 18 -60.55 6.51 -2.98
C ILE A 18 -60.22 7.27 -4.29
N ASP A 19 -60.40 6.81 -5.54
CA ASP A 19 -61.19 5.79 -6.29
C ASP A 19 -62.25 6.42 -7.23
N ASP A 20 -62.46 5.73 -8.37
CA ASP A 20 -63.43 5.90 -9.49
C ASP A 20 -63.26 7.07 -10.48
N GLY A 21 -63.20 6.96 -11.83
CA GLY A 21 -63.47 5.94 -12.88
C GLY A 21 -63.87 6.71 -14.19
N PRO A 22 -64.28 6.12 -15.35
CA PRO A 22 -64.05 4.78 -15.92
C PRO A 22 -63.79 4.70 -17.49
N ARG A 23 -63.31 3.51 -17.97
CA ARG A 23 -63.57 2.77 -19.26
C ARG A 23 -63.07 3.37 -20.62
N LYS A 24 -62.55 2.64 -21.64
CA LYS A 24 -62.83 1.29 -22.22
C LYS A 24 -61.62 0.67 -23.01
N TYR A 25 -61.52 -0.68 -22.95
CA TYR A 25 -61.15 -1.72 -23.95
C TYR A 25 -60.44 -1.39 -25.28
N ASN A 26 -59.35 -2.10 -25.62
CA ASN A 26 -59.38 -3.31 -26.49
C ASN A 26 -58.02 -4.04 -26.63
N SER A 27 -58.12 -5.34 -26.91
CA SER A 27 -57.12 -6.42 -27.03
C SER A 27 -56.33 -6.48 -28.35
N GLY A 28 -55.16 -7.15 -28.36
CA GLY A 28 -54.56 -7.70 -29.59
C GLY A 28 -53.14 -8.27 -29.45
N VAL A 29 -52.96 -9.53 -29.83
CA VAL A 29 -51.81 -10.43 -29.63
C VAL A 29 -51.00 -10.59 -30.95
N MET A 30 -49.64 -10.49 -30.89
CA MET A 30 -48.55 -11.10 -31.75
C MET A 30 -48.71 -11.10 -33.31
N PRO A 31 -47.77 -11.60 -34.18
CA PRO A 31 -46.36 -12.06 -34.04
C PRO A 31 -45.37 -11.48 -35.11
N CYS A 32 -44.12 -11.97 -35.09
CA CYS A 32 -43.04 -11.85 -36.09
C CYS A 32 -43.41 -12.22 -37.55
N PRO A 33 -42.53 -11.88 -38.52
CA PRO A 33 -42.20 -12.87 -39.55
C PRO A 33 -40.72 -12.92 -40.00
N SER A 34 -40.38 -14.07 -40.57
CA SER A 34 -39.17 -14.45 -41.31
C SER A 34 -39.59 -14.99 -42.68
N VAL A 35 -38.96 -14.63 -43.81
CA VAL A 35 -38.90 -15.48 -45.04
C VAL A 35 -37.70 -15.13 -45.94
N HIS A 36 -37.10 -16.20 -46.51
CA HIS A 36 -36.07 -16.34 -47.55
C HIS A 36 -36.32 -15.67 -48.92
N PHE A 37 -35.29 -15.54 -49.77
CA PHE A 37 -35.20 -16.20 -51.10
C PHE A 37 -33.81 -16.10 -51.77
N SER A 38 -33.49 -17.11 -52.57
CA SER A 38 -32.26 -17.41 -53.32
C SER A 38 -32.24 -16.88 -54.77
N SER A 39 -31.04 -16.83 -55.38
CA SER A 39 -30.67 -17.35 -56.73
C SER A 39 -30.01 -16.41 -57.78
N ARG A 40 -28.68 -16.59 -57.96
CA ARG A 40 -27.89 -16.84 -59.21
C ARG A 40 -27.80 -15.76 -60.36
N PRO A 41 -26.82 -15.86 -61.30
CA PRO A 41 -25.74 -14.86 -61.55
C PRO A 41 -25.73 -14.26 -62.98
N PRO A 42 -24.66 -13.55 -63.41
CA PRO A 42 -23.92 -14.06 -64.60
C PRO A 42 -22.39 -13.78 -64.69
N SER A 43 -21.70 -14.77 -65.31
CA SER A 43 -20.59 -14.76 -66.31
C SER A 43 -19.38 -13.79 -66.22
N ARG A 44 -18.11 -14.27 -66.12
CA ARG A 44 -17.17 -14.82 -67.15
C ARG A 44 -16.53 -13.79 -68.12
N GLN A 45 -15.22 -13.56 -67.97
CA GLN A 45 -14.14 -13.47 -69.00
C GLN A 45 -12.79 -13.24 -68.26
N LEU A 46 -11.84 -14.19 -68.21
CA LEU A 46 -10.85 -14.64 -69.23
C LEU A 46 -9.64 -13.70 -69.41
N ASN A 47 -8.48 -14.10 -68.88
CA ASN A 47 -7.17 -14.33 -69.56
C ASN A 47 -6.00 -14.17 -68.56
N GLU A 48 -5.30 -15.26 -68.21
CA GLU A 48 -4.10 -15.83 -68.88
C GLU A 48 -2.80 -15.19 -68.38
N HIS A 49 -2.02 -15.87 -67.53
CA HIS A 49 -0.79 -16.64 -67.81
C HIS A 49 0.31 -16.00 -66.94
N ARG A 50 1.27 -16.67 -66.28
CA ARG A 50 1.99 -17.91 -66.57
C ARG A 50 2.69 -18.41 -65.29
N GLU A 51 3.03 -19.69 -65.34
CA GLU A 51 3.65 -20.56 -64.33
C GLU A 51 5.05 -20.12 -63.87
N THR A 52 5.48 -20.54 -62.68
CA THR A 52 6.60 -21.49 -62.55
C THR A 52 6.46 -22.33 -61.27
N SER A 53 6.80 -23.60 -61.45
CA SER A 53 6.63 -24.75 -60.57
C SER A 53 7.80 -24.92 -59.59
N GLY A 54 7.52 -25.52 -58.43
CA GLY A 54 8.51 -25.93 -57.44
C GLY A 54 7.88 -26.89 -56.43
N ASP A 55 7.75 -28.13 -56.84
CA ASP A 55 7.17 -29.27 -56.11
C ASP A 55 8.09 -29.69 -54.95
N SER A 56 7.59 -29.79 -53.71
CA SER A 56 8.25 -30.58 -52.66
C SER A 56 7.25 -31.14 -51.63
N ARG A 57 7.29 -32.47 -51.51
CA ARG A 57 6.44 -33.37 -50.71
C ARG A 57 6.55 -33.15 -49.18
N PRO A 58 5.56 -33.61 -48.39
CA PRO A 58 5.57 -33.49 -46.93
C PRO A 58 6.59 -34.45 -46.28
N PRO A 59 7.25 -34.09 -45.16
CA PRO A 59 8.25 -34.95 -44.55
C PRO A 59 7.60 -36.09 -43.74
N SER A 60 8.28 -37.23 -43.79
CA SER A 60 7.94 -38.53 -43.22
C SER A 60 8.16 -38.62 -41.70
N LEU A 61 7.35 -39.48 -41.06
CA LEU A 61 7.35 -39.95 -39.67
C LEU A 61 8.63 -40.69 -39.20
N ARG A 62 9.82 -40.08 -39.30
CA ARG A 62 11.07 -40.69 -38.81
C ARG A 62 12.11 -39.70 -38.27
N GLU A 63 11.73 -38.86 -37.32
CA GLU A 63 12.67 -38.19 -36.40
C GLU A 63 12.09 -38.11 -34.98
N ALA A 64 11.79 -39.28 -34.41
CA ALA A 64 11.72 -39.44 -32.95
C ALA A 64 13.06 -40.06 -32.52
N HIS A 65 13.66 -39.55 -31.44
CA HIS A 65 14.96 -39.93 -30.86
C HIS A 65 16.17 -39.08 -31.29
N SER A 66 16.15 -37.79 -30.96
CA SER A 66 17.39 -37.08 -30.58
C SER A 66 17.19 -36.38 -29.22
N ASN A 67 18.02 -36.75 -28.25
CA ASN A 67 17.94 -36.34 -26.84
C ASN A 67 18.69 -35.01 -26.56
N ARG A 68 18.80 -34.12 -27.56
CA ARG A 68 19.39 -32.78 -27.45
C ARG A 68 18.52 -31.77 -28.21
N GLY A 69 17.31 -31.54 -27.73
CA GLY A 69 16.48 -30.42 -28.18
C GLY A 69 16.74 -29.20 -27.29
N SER A 70 17.17 -28.10 -27.92
CA SER A 70 17.36 -26.76 -27.35
C SER A 70 16.22 -26.32 -26.42
N PRO A 71 16.47 -25.39 -25.47
CA PRO A 71 15.39 -24.74 -24.74
C PRO A 71 14.40 -24.16 -25.75
N VAL A 72 13.12 -24.48 -25.57
CA VAL A 72 12.04 -23.94 -26.39
C VAL A 72 12.10 -22.43 -26.27
N LEU A 73 12.60 -21.78 -27.31
CA LEU A 73 12.59 -20.33 -27.46
C LEU A 73 11.13 -19.87 -27.39
N PHE A 74 10.95 -18.67 -26.84
CA PHE A 74 9.68 -17.98 -26.69
C PHE A 74 8.97 -17.90 -28.07
N GLU A 75 8.19 -18.91 -28.44
CA GLU A 75 7.35 -18.84 -29.63
C GLU A 75 6.31 -17.75 -29.42
N HIS A 76 6.05 -17.00 -30.48
CA HIS A 76 5.17 -15.84 -30.60
C HIS A 76 3.77 -16.07 -30.00
N GLY A 77 3.67 -15.99 -28.68
CA GLY A 77 2.42 -16.16 -27.93
C GLY A 77 1.73 -14.83 -27.73
N HIS A 78 0.46 -14.76 -28.10
CA HIS A 78 -0.44 -13.68 -27.73
C HIS A 78 -0.44 -13.46 -26.20
N LEU A 79 -0.60 -12.21 -25.75
CA LEU A 79 -0.79 -11.79 -24.35
C LEU A 79 -2.13 -12.34 -23.77
N GLN A 80 -2.36 -13.65 -23.80
CA GLN A 80 -3.65 -14.26 -23.49
C GLN A 80 -3.78 -14.82 -22.08
N THR A 81 -2.75 -14.76 -21.23
CA THR A 81 -2.84 -15.31 -19.88
C THR A 81 -3.67 -14.38 -18.98
N PRO A 82 -4.87 -14.78 -18.53
CA PRO A 82 -5.67 -13.95 -17.65
C PRO A 82 -4.98 -13.82 -16.29
N ARG A 83 -5.08 -12.64 -15.69
CA ARG A 83 -4.49 -12.29 -14.38
C ARG A 83 -5.55 -11.95 -13.32
N ILE A 84 -6.77 -12.38 -13.57
CA ILE A 84 -7.89 -12.27 -12.64
C ILE A 84 -8.24 -13.68 -12.22
N PHE A 85 -8.03 -13.96 -10.94
CA PHE A 85 -8.23 -15.27 -10.35
C PHE A 85 -9.42 -15.25 -9.38
N SER A 86 -10.04 -16.42 -9.17
CA SER A 86 -11.02 -16.60 -8.10
C SER A 86 -10.37 -16.26 -6.75
N PRO A 87 -11.06 -15.54 -5.84
CA PRO A 87 -10.53 -15.24 -4.51
C PRO A 87 -10.12 -16.49 -3.74
N ASN A 88 -10.79 -17.63 -3.94
CA ASN A 88 -10.48 -18.90 -3.28
C ASN A 88 -9.46 -19.77 -4.04
N ALA A 89 -9.02 -19.37 -5.23
CA ALA A 89 -8.03 -20.13 -6.01
C ALA A 89 -6.75 -20.36 -5.21
N SER A 90 -6.19 -21.57 -5.28
CA SER A 90 -4.92 -21.90 -4.65
C SER A 90 -3.75 -21.12 -5.25
N ILE A 91 -2.79 -20.77 -4.40
CA ILE A 91 -1.63 -19.96 -4.78
C ILE A 91 -0.40 -20.85 -4.85
N VAL A 92 0.27 -20.87 -6.00
CA VAL A 92 1.43 -21.74 -6.25
C VAL A 92 2.71 -20.92 -6.25
N LEU A 93 3.71 -21.34 -5.46
CA LEU A 93 5.04 -20.73 -5.41
C LEU A 93 6.07 -21.65 -6.08
N ILE A 94 6.75 -21.15 -7.11
CA ILE A 94 7.81 -21.86 -7.85
C ILE A 94 9.14 -21.09 -7.77
N GLY A 95 10.25 -21.77 -8.03
CA GLY A 95 11.59 -21.17 -8.07
C GLY A 95 12.65 -22.02 -7.39
N ILE A 96 13.89 -21.56 -7.44
CA ILE A 96 15.07 -22.36 -7.03
C ILE A 96 15.17 -22.47 -5.51
N ARG A 97 15.72 -23.57 -5.00
CA ARG A 97 16.00 -23.74 -3.56
C ARG A 97 16.86 -22.58 -3.04
N GLY A 98 16.51 -22.02 -1.88
CA GLY A 98 17.19 -20.86 -1.28
C GLY A 98 16.52 -19.49 -1.54
N THR A 99 15.56 -19.40 -2.47
CA THR A 99 14.85 -18.15 -2.75
C THR A 99 13.82 -17.74 -1.67
N GLY A 100 13.55 -18.60 -0.68
CA GLY A 100 12.64 -18.31 0.44
C GLY A 100 11.18 -18.75 0.24
N LYS A 101 10.87 -19.51 -0.83
CA LYS A 101 9.52 -20.03 -1.14
C LYS A 101 8.79 -20.66 0.05
N SER A 102 9.42 -21.62 0.73
CA SER A 102 8.79 -22.33 1.85
C SER A 102 8.45 -21.37 3.01
N SER A 103 9.32 -20.39 3.28
CA SER A 103 9.06 -19.36 4.30
C SER A 103 7.89 -18.46 3.91
N LEU A 104 7.84 -18.00 2.66
CA LEU A 104 6.72 -17.20 2.15
C LEU A 104 5.41 -17.99 2.15
N ALA A 105 5.46 -19.29 1.83
CA ALA A 105 4.30 -20.18 1.87
C ALA A 105 3.74 -20.32 3.28
N VAL A 106 4.60 -20.49 4.29
CA VAL A 106 4.21 -20.54 5.70
C VAL A 106 3.61 -19.22 6.16
N ILE A 107 4.23 -18.08 5.81
CA ILE A 107 3.72 -16.75 6.13
C ILE A 107 2.29 -16.60 5.59
N LEU A 108 2.08 -16.89 4.31
CA LEU A 108 0.79 -16.74 3.67
C LEU A 108 -0.26 -17.70 4.23
N ALA A 109 0.08 -18.97 4.44
CA ALA A 109 -0.84 -19.94 5.02
C ALA A 109 -1.28 -19.54 6.44
N ALA A 110 -0.34 -19.06 7.26
CA ALA A 110 -0.63 -18.64 8.63
C ALA A 110 -1.52 -17.39 8.71
N THR A 111 -1.38 -16.44 7.78
CA THR A 111 -2.17 -15.19 7.80
C THR A 111 -3.50 -15.28 7.06
N SER A 112 -3.56 -16.04 5.96
CA SER A 112 -4.78 -16.19 5.15
C SER A 112 -5.70 -17.33 5.61
N GLY A 113 -5.25 -18.16 6.57
CA GLY A 113 -5.99 -19.35 7.01
C GLY A 113 -6.03 -20.48 5.98
N ARG A 114 -5.26 -20.36 4.88
CA ARG A 114 -5.17 -21.37 3.82
C ARG A 114 -4.33 -22.58 4.24
N ARG A 115 -4.65 -23.75 3.69
CA ARG A 115 -3.89 -24.98 3.96
C ARG A 115 -2.55 -24.95 3.20
N LEU A 116 -1.45 -25.19 3.91
CA LEU A 116 -0.12 -25.30 3.31
C LEU A 116 0.11 -26.70 2.73
N ILE A 117 0.49 -26.77 1.45
CA ILE A 117 0.91 -27.98 0.74
C ILE A 117 2.38 -27.85 0.38
N ASP A 118 3.19 -28.76 0.90
CA ASP A 118 4.61 -28.87 0.55
C ASP A 118 4.80 -30.05 -0.40
N ALA A 119 5.37 -29.81 -1.59
CA ALA A 119 5.46 -30.82 -2.63
C ALA A 119 6.34 -32.04 -2.28
N ASP A 120 7.35 -31.86 -1.42
CA ASP A 120 8.20 -32.97 -0.98
C ASP A 120 7.44 -33.83 0.04
N ARG A 121 6.73 -33.18 0.97
CA ARG A 121 5.85 -33.89 1.93
C ARG A 121 4.68 -34.59 1.24
N TYR A 122 4.06 -33.97 0.25
CA TYR A 122 2.96 -34.56 -0.53
C TYR A 122 3.43 -35.81 -1.28
N PHE A 123 4.62 -35.76 -1.88
CA PHE A 123 5.22 -36.92 -2.53
C PHE A 123 5.43 -38.07 -1.54
N GLN A 124 6.02 -37.79 -0.38
CA GLN A 124 6.23 -38.81 0.64
C GLN A 124 4.93 -39.43 1.14
N GLN A 125 3.87 -38.64 1.31
CA GLN A 125 2.56 -39.13 1.72
C GLN A 125 1.88 -39.98 0.63
N SER A 126 2.06 -39.61 -0.64
CA SER A 126 1.42 -40.29 -1.78
C SER A 126 2.13 -41.60 -2.16
N VAL A 127 3.47 -41.63 -2.04
CA VAL A 127 4.30 -42.76 -2.48
C VAL A 127 4.73 -43.66 -1.32
N GLY A 128 4.72 -43.15 -0.08
CA GLY A 128 5.11 -43.89 1.13
C GLY A 128 6.60 -43.77 1.51
N CYS A 129 7.44 -43.21 0.63
CA CYS A 129 8.87 -42.96 0.89
C CYS A 129 9.29 -41.58 0.38
N SER A 130 10.45 -41.10 0.82
CA SER A 130 10.98 -39.80 0.36
C SER A 130 11.39 -39.85 -1.13
N ARG A 131 11.49 -38.68 -1.76
CA ARG A 131 12.00 -38.56 -3.15
C ARG A 131 13.42 -39.11 -3.31
N ALA A 132 14.27 -38.91 -2.31
CA ALA A 132 15.65 -39.37 -2.32
C ALA A 132 15.74 -40.91 -2.27
N GLU A 133 14.91 -41.54 -1.44
CA GLU A 133 14.79 -43.00 -1.35
C GLU A 133 14.22 -43.57 -2.64
N PHE A 134 13.10 -43.03 -3.14
CA PHE A 134 12.48 -43.49 -4.37
C PHE A 134 13.44 -43.41 -5.56
N LYS A 135 14.22 -42.33 -5.67
CA LYS A 135 15.23 -42.15 -6.73
C LYS A 135 16.41 -43.12 -6.61
N LYS A 136 16.73 -43.60 -5.40
CA LYS A 136 17.81 -44.57 -5.18
C LYS A 136 17.38 -45.99 -5.54
N GLU A 137 16.10 -46.30 -5.33
CA GLU A 137 15.53 -47.65 -5.54
C GLU A 137 14.98 -47.88 -6.94
N ASN A 138 14.64 -46.82 -7.68
CA ASN A 138 14.01 -46.90 -8.99
C ASN A 138 14.87 -46.26 -10.09
N ASP A 139 14.63 -46.68 -11.33
CA ASP A 139 15.28 -46.08 -12.51
C ASP A 139 14.85 -44.61 -12.71
N GLY A 140 15.66 -43.85 -13.45
CA GLY A 140 15.41 -42.43 -13.69
C GLY A 140 14.13 -42.14 -14.48
N PHE A 141 13.65 -43.08 -15.30
CA PHE A 141 12.41 -42.94 -16.07
C PHE A 141 11.17 -43.11 -15.17
N LEU A 142 11.13 -44.15 -14.34
CA LEU A 142 10.09 -44.41 -13.36
C LEU A 142 10.00 -43.28 -12.33
N TYR A 143 11.14 -42.79 -11.85
CA TYR A 143 11.19 -41.62 -10.98
C TYR A 143 10.48 -40.41 -11.61
N ARG A 144 10.81 -40.05 -12.86
CA ARG A 144 10.19 -38.91 -13.56
C ARG A 144 8.72 -39.12 -13.86
N GLN A 145 8.33 -40.34 -14.24
CA GLN A 145 6.92 -40.67 -14.48
C GLN A 145 6.10 -40.53 -13.19
N GLN A 146 6.61 -41.05 -12.08
CA GLN A 146 5.94 -40.97 -10.78
C GLN A 146 5.91 -39.52 -10.26
N GLU A 147 7.01 -38.77 -10.39
CA GLU A 147 7.07 -37.36 -10.02
C GLU A 147 6.03 -36.53 -10.78
N ALA A 148 5.93 -36.72 -12.10
CA ALA A 148 4.94 -36.02 -12.92
C ALA A 148 3.49 -36.34 -12.50
N ARG A 149 3.18 -37.62 -12.26
CA ARG A 149 1.85 -38.06 -11.80
C ARG A 149 1.47 -37.46 -10.46
N VAL A 150 2.37 -37.55 -9.48
CA VAL A 150 2.14 -36.99 -8.14
C VAL A 150 1.99 -35.48 -8.20
N PHE A 151 2.77 -34.80 -9.04
CA PHE A 151 2.68 -33.36 -9.23
C PHE A 151 1.34 -32.93 -9.86
N GLU A 152 0.86 -33.67 -10.85
CA GLU A 152 -0.46 -33.46 -11.47
C GLU A 152 -1.59 -33.65 -10.45
N SER A 153 -1.59 -34.77 -9.70
CA SER A 153 -2.55 -35.01 -8.62
C SER A 153 -2.50 -33.92 -7.55
N MET A 154 -1.30 -33.50 -7.13
CA MET A 154 -1.15 -32.44 -6.14
C MET A 154 -1.84 -31.14 -6.58
N LEU A 155 -1.72 -30.73 -7.83
CA LEU A 155 -2.40 -29.52 -8.31
C LEU A 155 -3.90 -29.75 -8.51
N ALA A 156 -4.31 -30.91 -9.02
CA ALA A 156 -5.70 -31.25 -9.26
C ALA A 156 -6.52 -31.39 -7.96
N ASP A 157 -5.95 -31.99 -6.92
CA ASP A 157 -6.60 -32.25 -5.63
C ASP A 157 -6.67 -31.01 -4.72
N ASN A 158 -5.92 -29.96 -5.06
CA ASN A 158 -5.72 -28.79 -4.20
C ASN A 158 -5.99 -27.46 -4.94
N GLN A 159 -7.04 -27.39 -5.76
CA GLN A 159 -7.37 -26.21 -6.57
C GLN A 159 -7.83 -24.98 -5.76
N GLU A 160 -8.44 -25.19 -4.59
CA GLU A 160 -8.98 -24.10 -3.77
C GLU A 160 -8.41 -24.08 -2.35
N GLY A 161 -8.34 -22.89 -1.76
CA GLY A 161 -8.05 -22.68 -0.33
C GLY A 161 -6.65 -23.11 0.12
N CYS A 162 -5.72 -23.34 -0.80
CA CYS A 162 -4.37 -23.82 -0.48
C CYS A 162 -3.27 -22.81 -0.88
N VAL A 163 -2.12 -22.98 -0.23
CA VAL A 163 -0.83 -22.39 -0.64
C VAL A 163 0.10 -23.57 -0.95
N ILE A 164 0.59 -23.65 -2.18
CA ILE A 164 1.36 -24.80 -2.67
C ILE A 164 2.81 -24.36 -2.91
N ALA A 165 3.75 -24.92 -2.15
CA ALA A 165 5.18 -24.72 -2.36
C ALA A 165 5.74 -25.85 -3.23
N CYS A 166 6.11 -25.53 -4.48
CA CYS A 166 6.61 -26.50 -5.43
C CYS A 166 8.09 -26.86 -5.18
N GLY A 167 8.41 -28.15 -5.33
CA GLY A 167 9.76 -28.70 -5.33
C GLY A 167 10.39 -28.73 -6.73
N ALA A 168 11.51 -29.44 -6.87
CA ALA A 168 12.30 -29.48 -8.11
C ALA A 168 11.52 -29.98 -9.35
N GLY A 169 10.46 -30.77 -9.16
CA GLY A 169 9.59 -31.29 -10.22
C GLY A 169 8.94 -30.21 -11.10
N SER A 170 8.84 -28.96 -10.62
CA SER A 170 8.36 -27.83 -11.43
C SER A 170 9.26 -27.51 -12.63
N MET A 171 10.55 -27.89 -12.59
CA MET A 171 11.49 -27.63 -13.67
C MET A 171 11.47 -28.70 -14.77
N GLU A 172 10.85 -29.86 -14.55
CA GLU A 172 10.80 -30.91 -15.55
C GLU A 172 9.81 -30.60 -16.68
N ARG A 173 10.02 -31.12 -17.90
CA ARG A 173 9.18 -30.82 -19.07
C ARG A 173 7.68 -31.05 -18.82
N ASN A 174 7.31 -32.12 -18.11
CA ASN A 174 5.92 -32.40 -17.76
C ASN A 174 5.39 -31.40 -16.72
N GLY A 175 6.17 -31.12 -15.67
CA GLY A 175 5.82 -30.11 -14.66
C GLY A 175 5.63 -28.72 -15.27
N GLN A 176 6.49 -28.33 -16.22
CA GLN A 176 6.36 -27.09 -16.98
C GLN A 176 5.04 -27.01 -17.76
N ARG A 177 4.65 -28.10 -18.45
CA ARG A 177 3.38 -28.16 -19.19
C ARG A 177 2.18 -28.00 -18.25
N ILE A 178 2.16 -28.76 -17.16
CA ILE A 178 1.08 -28.74 -16.16
C ILE A 178 0.97 -27.34 -15.52
N LEU A 179 2.09 -26.73 -15.17
CA LEU A 179 2.10 -25.38 -14.59
C LEU A 179 1.60 -24.32 -15.57
N ARG A 180 1.93 -24.42 -16.86
CA ARG A 180 1.42 -23.50 -17.90
C ARG A 180 -0.10 -23.56 -18.01
N GLU A 181 -0.66 -24.76 -17.95
CA GLU A 181 -2.11 -24.97 -17.97
C GLU A 181 -2.75 -24.43 -16.68
N PHE A 182 -2.18 -24.75 -15.51
CA PHE A 182 -2.66 -24.28 -14.21
C PHE A 182 -2.62 -22.75 -14.08
N ALA A 183 -1.59 -22.10 -14.64
CA ALA A 183 -1.42 -20.64 -14.64
C ALA A 183 -2.49 -19.89 -15.47
N GLN A 184 -3.30 -20.59 -16.27
CA GLN A 184 -4.44 -19.97 -16.96
C GLN A 184 -5.60 -19.64 -16.00
N THR A 185 -5.69 -20.33 -14.86
CA THR A 185 -6.81 -20.17 -13.92
C THR A 185 -6.37 -19.83 -12.50
N HIS A 186 -5.09 -20.03 -12.18
CA HIS A 186 -4.54 -19.85 -10.83
C HIS A 186 -3.32 -18.94 -10.80
N PRO A 187 -3.07 -18.23 -9.68
CA PRO A 187 -1.85 -17.47 -9.48
C PRO A 187 -0.65 -18.43 -9.29
N VAL A 188 0.29 -18.39 -10.24
CA VAL A 188 1.56 -19.12 -10.19
C VAL A 188 2.69 -18.09 -10.14
N ILE A 189 3.33 -18.00 -8.97
CA ILE A 189 4.30 -16.95 -8.63
C ILE A 189 5.72 -17.52 -8.68
N HIS A 190 6.54 -16.96 -9.56
CA HIS A 190 7.97 -17.21 -9.58
C HIS A 190 8.67 -16.37 -8.49
N VAL A 191 9.29 -17.04 -7.52
CA VAL A 191 10.02 -16.40 -6.41
C VAL A 191 11.51 -16.35 -6.71
N ILE A 192 12.03 -15.13 -6.85
CA ILE A 192 13.44 -14.85 -7.17
C ILE A 192 14.13 -14.27 -5.93
N ARG A 193 15.46 -14.41 -5.85
CA ARG A 193 16.29 -13.81 -4.80
C ARG A 193 17.68 -13.52 -5.35
N ASP A 194 18.41 -12.59 -4.73
CA ASP A 194 19.78 -12.26 -5.13
C ASP A 194 20.72 -13.48 -5.08
N PRO A 195 21.65 -13.61 -6.05
CA PRO A 195 22.56 -14.74 -6.13
C PRO A 195 23.40 -14.95 -4.88
N GLU A 196 23.85 -13.88 -4.24
CA GLU A 196 24.69 -13.89 -3.03
C GLU A 196 23.97 -14.56 -1.86
N SER A 197 22.67 -14.29 -1.69
CA SER A 197 21.87 -14.87 -0.62
C SER A 197 21.48 -16.31 -0.89
N ILE A 198 21.26 -16.67 -2.16
CA ILE A 198 21.07 -18.08 -2.55
C ILE A 198 22.37 -18.85 -2.28
N GLN A 199 23.52 -18.29 -2.62
CA GLN A 199 24.83 -18.88 -2.36
C GLN A 199 25.05 -19.10 -0.86
N SER A 200 24.78 -18.08 -0.04
CA SER A 200 24.91 -18.15 1.42
C SER A 200 24.02 -19.24 2.04
N TYR A 201 22.84 -19.47 1.48
CA TYR A 201 21.94 -20.54 1.91
C TYR A 201 22.39 -21.94 1.45
N LEU A 202 22.77 -22.09 0.17
CA LEU A 202 23.13 -23.39 -0.39
C LEU A 202 24.51 -23.88 0.09
N LYS A 203 25.45 -22.97 0.32
CA LYS A 203 26.86 -23.18 0.74
C LYS A 203 27.72 -24.07 -0.17
N ALA A 204 27.13 -24.89 -1.02
CA ALA A 204 27.79 -25.86 -1.88
C ALA A 204 28.19 -25.29 -3.26
N TRP A 205 27.59 -24.17 -3.67
CA TRP A 205 27.83 -23.54 -4.97
C TRP A 205 28.57 -22.21 -4.79
N ASP A 206 29.41 -21.84 -5.75
CA ASP A 206 29.94 -20.48 -5.83
C ASP A 206 28.90 -19.52 -6.46
N THR A 207 29.09 -18.22 -6.27
CA THR A 207 28.13 -17.20 -6.73
C THR A 207 28.01 -17.17 -8.25
N GLN A 208 29.08 -17.50 -9.00
CA GLN A 208 29.04 -17.53 -10.46
C GLN A 208 28.19 -18.69 -10.99
N LYS A 209 28.30 -19.88 -10.41
CA LYS A 209 27.43 -21.02 -10.70
C LYS A 209 25.98 -20.72 -10.40
N VAL A 210 25.69 -20.03 -9.28
CA VAL A 210 24.33 -19.59 -8.96
C VAL A 210 23.79 -18.64 -10.01
N ARG A 211 24.57 -17.62 -10.41
CA ARG A 211 24.18 -16.68 -11.49
C ARG A 211 23.92 -17.39 -12.80
N HIS A 212 24.82 -18.25 -13.24
CA HIS A 212 24.65 -19.02 -14.47
C HIS A 212 23.41 -19.92 -14.42
N PHE A 213 23.15 -20.55 -13.27
CA PHE A 213 21.95 -21.36 -13.09
C PHE A 213 20.66 -20.53 -13.10
N LEU A 214 20.67 -19.33 -12.52
CA LEU A 214 19.55 -18.38 -12.59
C LEU A 214 19.30 -17.92 -14.04
N GLU A 215 20.34 -17.60 -14.80
CA GLU A 215 20.25 -17.23 -16.22
C GLU A 215 19.60 -18.32 -17.07
N LEU A 216 19.95 -19.59 -16.83
CA LEU A 216 19.38 -20.73 -17.55
C LEU A 216 17.95 -21.08 -17.11
N SER A 217 17.66 -20.96 -15.81
CA SER A 217 16.37 -21.39 -15.25
C SER A 217 15.29 -20.30 -15.27
N GLY A 218 15.68 -19.02 -15.24
CA GLY A 218 14.79 -17.88 -15.23
C GLY A 218 13.76 -17.89 -16.37
N PRO A 219 14.18 -18.05 -17.64
CA PRO A 219 13.26 -18.15 -18.78
C PRO A 219 12.26 -19.31 -18.65
N ILE A 220 12.71 -20.45 -18.12
CA ILE A 220 11.87 -21.63 -17.92
C ILE A 220 10.77 -21.36 -16.89
N TYR A 221 11.14 -20.81 -15.73
CA TYR A 221 10.17 -20.47 -14.69
C TYR A 221 9.19 -19.40 -15.16
N ARG A 222 9.66 -18.36 -15.86
CA ARG A 222 8.81 -17.31 -16.44
C ARG A 222 7.83 -17.86 -17.47
N GLY A 223 8.26 -18.83 -18.27
CA GLY A 223 7.40 -19.53 -19.22
C GLY A 223 6.31 -20.39 -18.57
N CYS A 224 6.42 -20.70 -17.28
CA CYS A 224 5.47 -21.56 -16.54
C CYS A 224 4.73 -20.83 -15.42
N SER A 225 4.90 -19.53 -15.30
CA SER A 225 4.26 -18.69 -14.29
C SER A 225 3.59 -17.51 -14.94
N ASN A 226 2.57 -16.97 -14.28
CA ASN A 226 1.96 -15.70 -14.69
C ASN A 226 2.52 -14.54 -13.87
N LEU A 227 2.94 -14.76 -12.62
CA LEU A 227 3.36 -13.71 -11.69
C LEU A 227 4.82 -13.88 -11.25
N GLU A 228 5.43 -12.79 -10.76
CA GLU A 228 6.81 -12.77 -10.30
C GLU A 228 6.98 -11.92 -9.04
N PHE A 229 7.72 -12.45 -8.06
CA PHE A 229 8.00 -11.79 -6.80
C PHE A 229 9.49 -11.92 -6.45
N PHE A 230 10.18 -10.79 -6.34
CA PHE A 230 11.58 -10.75 -5.92
C PHE A 230 11.66 -10.62 -4.39
N ASN A 231 12.19 -11.65 -3.73
CA ASN A 231 12.36 -11.71 -2.28
C ASN A 231 13.66 -11.02 -1.86
N LEU A 232 13.56 -9.74 -1.52
CA LEU A 232 14.70 -8.93 -1.08
C LEU A 232 15.28 -9.42 0.24
N SER A 233 16.58 -9.69 0.24
CA SER A 233 17.34 -10.02 1.44
C SER A 233 17.49 -8.81 2.36
N GLU A 234 17.44 -9.03 3.67
CA GLU A 234 17.77 -8.00 4.65
C GLU A 234 19.25 -8.14 4.98
N ALA A 235 20.04 -7.10 4.72
CA ALA A 235 21.41 -7.03 5.20
C ALA A 235 21.38 -6.95 6.74
N ARG A 236 22.18 -7.78 7.42
CA ARG A 236 22.53 -7.51 8.81
C ARG A 236 23.33 -6.21 8.78
N SER A 237 22.97 -5.25 9.62
CA SER A 237 23.80 -4.06 9.82
C SER A 237 25.11 -4.53 10.47
N ASP A 238 26.10 -4.86 9.66
CA ASP A 238 27.46 -5.12 10.09
C ASP A 238 28.10 -3.79 10.49
N SER A 239 27.76 -3.30 11.69
CA SER A 239 28.48 -2.25 12.38
C SER A 239 29.50 -2.88 13.35
N ASP A 240 30.32 -3.82 12.85
CA ASP A 240 31.32 -4.54 13.66
C ASP A 240 32.77 -4.13 13.36
N ASP A 241 32.99 -3.01 12.65
CA ASP A 241 34.33 -2.52 12.29
C ASP A 241 34.85 -1.38 13.20
N ALA A 242 34.37 -1.31 14.45
CA ALA A 242 34.93 -0.42 15.47
C ALA A 242 35.88 -1.18 16.42
N SER A 243 37.12 -0.71 16.46
CA SER A 243 38.27 -1.20 17.26
C SER A 243 37.97 -1.58 18.73
N PRO A 244 38.73 -2.50 19.35
CA PRO A 244 38.31 -3.25 20.55
C PRO A 244 38.55 -2.55 21.90
N THR A 245 38.73 -1.22 21.93
CA THR A 245 39.07 -0.50 23.17
C THR A 245 37.94 0.43 23.58
N HIS A 246 36.91 -0.12 24.23
CA HIS A 246 35.99 0.51 25.22
C HIS A 246 34.75 -0.39 25.36
N ARG A 247 34.91 -1.53 26.06
CA ARG A 247 33.79 -2.39 26.46
C ARG A 247 33.47 -2.15 27.93
N THR A 248 32.52 -1.25 28.20
CA THR A 248 31.81 -1.16 29.48
C THR A 248 30.33 -0.77 29.23
N GLU A 249 29.45 -1.72 29.53
CA GLU A 249 28.06 -1.59 30.02
C GLU A 249 26.92 -0.90 29.24
N HIS A 250 27.04 -0.56 27.95
CA HIS A 250 25.88 -0.10 27.16
C HIS A 250 25.57 -0.98 25.94
N ARG A 251 25.03 -2.17 26.21
CA ARG A 251 24.32 -3.01 25.22
C ARG A 251 22.81 -2.81 25.38
N SER A 252 22.28 -1.71 24.89
CA SER A 252 20.83 -1.55 24.72
C SER A 252 20.54 -1.06 23.30
N HIS A 253 19.86 -1.92 22.53
CA HIS A 253 19.26 -1.63 21.23
C HIS A 253 20.14 -1.80 19.98
N THR A 254 20.78 -2.97 19.83
CA THR A 254 20.90 -3.57 18.49
C THR A 254 19.50 -3.97 17.99
N SER A 255 19.19 -3.68 16.73
CA SER A 255 17.92 -4.03 16.10
C SER A 255 17.63 -5.52 16.32
N ILE A 256 16.51 -5.84 16.97
CA ILE A 256 16.29 -7.20 17.44
C ILE A 256 15.99 -8.09 16.21
N PRO A 257 16.66 -9.25 16.02
CA PRO A 257 16.60 -10.07 14.79
C PRO A 257 15.20 -10.52 14.33
N PHE A 258 14.18 -10.40 15.19
CA PHE A 258 12.80 -10.78 14.87
C PHE A 258 12.03 -9.73 14.04
N LEU A 259 12.52 -8.49 13.98
CA LEU A 259 11.90 -7.45 13.13
C LEU A 259 12.22 -7.65 11.64
N THR A 260 13.26 -8.44 11.35
CA THR A 260 13.82 -8.69 10.02
C THR A 260 12.90 -9.49 9.09
N LEU A 261 11.85 -10.15 9.61
CA LEU A 261 10.87 -10.85 8.76
C LEU A 261 9.61 -10.03 8.49
N LYS A 262 9.37 -8.96 9.27
CA LYS A 262 8.13 -8.18 9.18
C LYS A 262 8.01 -7.41 7.86
N ARG A 263 9.13 -6.88 7.33
CA ARG A 263 9.10 -6.10 6.08
C ARG A 263 8.77 -6.98 4.88
N VAL A 264 9.41 -8.15 4.79
CA VAL A 264 9.10 -9.15 3.74
C VAL A 264 7.67 -9.65 3.87
N GLN A 265 7.21 -9.96 5.10
CA GLN A 265 5.82 -10.34 5.34
C GLN A 265 4.85 -9.27 4.81
N ARG A 266 5.06 -7.99 5.16
CA ARG A 266 4.19 -6.89 4.70
C ARG A 266 4.19 -6.74 3.19
N ASP A 267 5.35 -6.68 2.55
CA ASP A 267 5.46 -6.53 1.09
C ASP A 267 4.78 -7.70 0.37
N PHE A 268 5.07 -8.93 0.80
CA PHE A 268 4.50 -10.12 0.19
C PHE A 268 2.98 -10.20 0.37
N LEU A 269 2.45 -9.93 1.58
CA LEU A 269 1.00 -9.96 1.81
C LEU A 269 0.28 -8.85 1.05
N ARG A 270 0.86 -7.65 0.91
CA ARG A 270 0.29 -6.59 0.07
C ARG A 270 0.25 -7.01 -1.40
N PHE A 271 1.31 -7.64 -1.90
CA PHE A 271 1.35 -8.21 -3.25
C PHE A 271 0.26 -9.28 -3.43
N ILE A 272 0.10 -10.21 -2.49
CA ILE A 272 -0.93 -11.26 -2.55
C ILE A 272 -2.34 -10.67 -2.51
N ALA A 273 -2.60 -9.71 -1.61
CA ALA A 273 -3.91 -9.08 -1.48
C ALA A 273 -4.28 -8.31 -2.76
N PHE A 274 -3.31 -7.65 -3.40
CA PHE A 274 -3.50 -6.99 -4.70
C PHE A 274 -3.86 -7.99 -5.82
N ILE A 275 -3.11 -9.10 -5.97
CA ILE A 275 -3.38 -10.07 -7.06
C ILE A 275 -4.68 -10.85 -6.87
N THR A 276 -5.08 -11.13 -5.62
CA THR A 276 -6.31 -11.87 -5.29
C THR A 276 -7.54 -10.97 -5.25
N GLY A 277 -7.35 -9.66 -5.12
CA GLY A 277 -8.44 -8.70 -4.95
C GLY A 277 -9.05 -8.74 -3.56
N ASP A 278 -8.26 -9.09 -2.55
CA ASP A 278 -8.66 -9.07 -1.14
C ASP A 278 -8.68 -7.60 -0.64
N ILE A 279 -9.80 -6.92 -0.91
CA ILE A 279 -10.00 -5.52 -0.53
C ILE A 279 -9.96 -5.37 1.00
N ALA A 280 -10.46 -6.36 1.74
CA ALA A 280 -10.47 -6.35 3.20
C ALA A 280 -9.04 -6.31 3.78
N GLU A 281 -8.17 -7.21 3.34
CA GLU A 281 -6.78 -7.23 3.78
C GLU A 281 -6.02 -5.96 3.35
N LEU A 282 -6.26 -5.47 2.11
CA LEU A 282 -5.71 -4.19 1.65
C LEU A 282 -6.18 -3.02 2.52
N SER A 283 -7.47 -2.96 2.85
CA SER A 283 -8.06 -1.91 3.68
C SER A 283 -7.54 -1.95 5.11
N SER A 284 -7.43 -3.14 5.73
CA SER A 284 -6.86 -3.30 7.08
C SER A 284 -5.39 -2.87 7.17
N GLN A 285 -4.60 -3.16 6.13
CA GLN A 285 -3.21 -2.70 6.04
C GLN A 285 -3.11 -1.19 5.81
N HIS A 286 -4.03 -0.61 5.02
CA HIS A 286 -4.08 0.83 4.73
C HIS A 286 -4.88 1.65 5.74
N ALA A 287 -5.53 1.04 6.73
CA ALA A 287 -6.35 1.75 7.71
C ALA A 287 -5.53 2.75 8.55
N SER A 288 -4.21 2.53 8.63
CA SER A 288 -3.25 3.46 9.24
C SER A 288 -2.80 4.62 8.34
N PHE A 289 -3.31 4.70 7.11
CA PHE A 289 -2.93 5.62 6.04
C PHE A 289 -4.19 6.19 5.40
N PRO A 290 -4.82 7.23 5.99
CA PRO A 290 -6.12 7.74 5.54
C PRO A 290 -6.18 8.02 4.04
N LEU A 291 -5.11 8.55 3.43
CA LEU A 291 -5.09 8.84 1.99
C LEU A 291 -4.89 7.62 1.10
N SER A 292 -4.36 6.51 1.62
CA SER A 292 -4.20 5.27 0.83
C SER A 292 -5.53 4.55 0.58
N LEU A 293 -6.58 4.88 1.35
CA LEU A 293 -7.93 4.35 1.14
C LEU A 293 -8.69 5.09 0.02
N LEU A 294 -8.21 6.28 -0.37
CA LEU A 294 -8.81 7.08 -1.43
C LEU A 294 -8.07 6.83 -2.76
N PRO A 295 -8.78 6.56 -3.87
CA PRO A 295 -8.17 6.50 -5.18
C PRO A 295 -7.38 7.78 -5.50
N VAL A 296 -6.17 7.64 -6.05
CA VAL A 296 -5.29 8.80 -6.29
C VAL A 296 -5.87 9.76 -7.32
N GLU A 297 -6.64 9.25 -8.28
CA GLU A 297 -7.32 10.02 -9.32
C GLU A 297 -8.59 10.74 -8.84
N SER A 298 -9.13 10.39 -7.67
CA SER A 298 -10.27 11.12 -7.08
C SER A 298 -9.81 12.32 -6.25
N ARG A 299 -8.49 12.53 -6.10
CA ARG A 299 -7.89 13.63 -5.35
C ARG A 299 -7.32 14.67 -6.31
N MET A 300 -7.40 15.94 -5.92
CA MET A 300 -6.96 17.07 -6.74
C MET A 300 -5.50 17.45 -6.49
N TYR A 301 -4.86 17.91 -7.56
CA TYR A 301 -3.46 18.30 -7.67
C TYR A 301 -2.49 17.22 -7.17
N THR A 302 -2.73 15.95 -7.48
CA THR A 302 -1.82 14.85 -7.09
C THR A 302 -0.58 14.82 -7.98
N SER A 303 0.54 14.31 -7.44
CA SER A 303 1.82 14.25 -8.14
C SER A 303 2.43 12.85 -8.16
N ALA A 304 3.17 12.52 -9.22
CA ALA A 304 3.91 11.27 -9.34
C ALA A 304 5.40 11.59 -9.46
N VAL A 305 6.23 11.13 -8.52
CA VAL A 305 7.69 11.28 -8.64
C VAL A 305 8.19 10.32 -9.70
N SER A 306 8.78 10.85 -10.77
CA SER A 306 9.31 10.05 -11.88
C SER A 306 10.79 9.79 -11.68
N VAL A 307 11.15 8.50 -11.57
CA VAL A 307 12.51 8.05 -11.27
C VAL A 307 12.95 7.06 -12.35
N PRO A 308 14.05 7.34 -13.07
CA PRO A 308 14.59 6.39 -14.05
C PRO A 308 15.05 5.08 -13.40
N PHE A 309 14.83 3.96 -14.08
CA PHE A 309 15.24 2.63 -13.64
C PHE A 309 16.76 2.56 -13.47
N SER A 310 17.52 3.16 -14.38
CA SER A 310 18.98 3.29 -14.29
C SER A 310 19.42 3.88 -12.95
N ARG A 311 18.72 4.91 -12.46
CA ARG A 311 18.97 5.53 -11.15
C ARG A 311 18.62 4.59 -10.01
N VAL A 312 17.46 3.94 -10.02
CA VAL A 312 17.07 3.00 -8.96
C VAL A 312 18.08 1.85 -8.80
N CYS A 313 18.80 1.49 -9.86
CA CYS A 313 19.86 0.48 -9.81
C CYS A 313 21.19 0.99 -9.19
N GLU A 314 21.39 2.30 -9.06
CA GLU A 314 22.57 2.87 -8.41
C GLU A 314 22.54 2.60 -6.89
N LYS A 315 23.69 2.21 -6.32
CA LYS A 315 23.79 1.99 -4.87
C LYS A 315 23.66 3.32 -4.11
N GLY A 316 22.81 3.35 -3.09
CA GLY A 316 22.70 4.48 -2.16
C GLY A 316 21.53 5.44 -2.42
N ILE A 317 20.62 5.14 -3.35
CA ILE A 317 19.38 5.92 -3.49
C ILE A 317 18.43 5.61 -2.33
N ASP A 318 18.05 6.65 -1.60
CA ASP A 318 17.00 6.60 -0.57
C ASP A 318 15.61 6.76 -1.23
N ILE A 319 14.95 5.63 -1.49
CA ILE A 319 13.60 5.59 -2.08
C ILE A 319 12.58 6.32 -1.21
N GLU A 320 12.69 6.24 0.11
CA GLU A 320 11.76 6.91 1.02
C GLU A 320 11.90 8.44 0.89
N GLN A 321 13.13 8.94 0.73
CA GLN A 321 13.37 10.36 0.45
C GLN A 321 12.87 10.79 -0.93
N LEU A 322 12.79 9.91 -1.92
CA LEU A 322 12.22 10.28 -3.23
C LEU A 322 10.68 10.38 -3.17
N GLU A 323 10.03 9.52 -2.38
CA GLU A 323 8.57 9.39 -2.32
C GLU A 323 7.89 10.45 -1.43
N PHE A 324 8.55 10.94 -0.38
CA PHE A 324 7.91 11.54 0.80
C PHE A 324 7.02 12.79 0.62
N THR A 325 6.90 13.34 -0.60
CA THR A 325 5.97 14.44 -0.93
C THR A 325 5.06 14.15 -2.13
N ALA A 326 5.24 13.00 -2.79
CA ALA A 326 4.48 12.59 -3.96
C ALA A 326 3.29 11.70 -3.56
N ASP A 327 2.32 11.59 -4.47
CA ASP A 327 1.10 10.78 -4.30
C ASP A 327 1.18 9.42 -5.01
N ALA A 328 2.17 9.25 -5.88
CA ALA A 328 2.51 8.03 -6.60
C ALA A 328 4.02 8.01 -6.90
N PHE A 329 4.56 6.82 -7.11
CA PHE A 329 5.94 6.63 -7.56
C PHE A 329 5.91 6.08 -8.99
N GLU A 330 6.55 6.75 -9.94
CA GLU A 330 6.70 6.31 -11.32
C GLU A 330 8.12 5.78 -11.54
N LEU A 331 8.24 4.48 -11.82
CA LEU A 331 9.48 3.86 -12.27
C LEU A 331 9.52 3.91 -13.80
N ALA A 332 10.37 4.78 -14.33
CA ALA A 332 10.56 4.94 -15.77
C ALA A 332 11.66 3.99 -16.27
N VAL A 333 11.28 2.93 -16.98
CA VAL A 333 12.20 1.96 -17.57
C VAL A 333 12.84 2.57 -18.81
N ASP A 334 14.03 3.12 -18.63
CA ASP A 334 14.80 3.93 -19.59
C ASP A 334 15.87 3.15 -20.38
N VAL A 335 15.89 1.82 -20.24
CA VAL A 335 16.92 0.94 -20.80
C VAL A 335 16.39 0.17 -22.00
N THR A 336 17.24 0.02 -23.03
CA THR A 336 17.03 -0.92 -24.15
C THR A 336 17.89 -2.16 -23.97
N ASP A 337 17.34 -3.32 -24.32
CA ASP A 337 18.12 -4.55 -24.37
C ASP A 337 19.06 -4.49 -25.60
N SER A 338 20.37 -4.41 -25.34
CA SER A 338 21.42 -4.33 -26.36
C SER A 338 21.88 -5.71 -26.85
N SER A 339 21.30 -6.81 -26.34
CA SER A 339 21.82 -8.17 -26.56
C SER A 339 21.51 -8.77 -27.94
N GLY A 340 20.70 -8.12 -28.79
CA GLY A 340 20.41 -8.58 -30.16
C GLY A 340 19.69 -9.94 -30.24
N GLN A 341 19.26 -10.51 -29.11
CA GLN A 341 18.48 -11.75 -29.05
C GLN A 341 16.98 -11.44 -29.05
N SER A 342 16.16 -12.33 -29.63
CA SER A 342 14.69 -12.23 -29.57
C SER A 342 14.24 -12.54 -28.13
N GLY A 343 13.76 -11.52 -27.41
CA GLY A 343 13.30 -11.62 -26.03
C GLY A 343 13.97 -10.65 -25.06
N LEU A 344 13.38 -10.48 -23.88
CA LEU A 344 14.01 -9.76 -22.77
C LEU A 344 15.09 -10.64 -22.13
N SER A 345 16.33 -10.15 -22.06
CA SER A 345 17.41 -10.83 -21.37
C SER A 345 17.03 -11.15 -19.91
N SER A 346 17.35 -12.37 -19.47
CA SER A 346 16.99 -12.83 -18.13
C SER A 346 17.57 -11.94 -17.03
N SER A 347 18.79 -11.42 -17.25
CA SER A 347 19.47 -10.51 -16.32
C SER A 347 18.77 -9.15 -16.18
N LEU A 348 18.29 -8.57 -17.29
CA LEU A 348 17.52 -7.33 -17.25
C LEU A 348 16.16 -7.54 -16.57
N ALA A 349 15.48 -8.64 -16.87
CA ALA A 349 14.22 -9.02 -16.21
C ALA A 349 14.40 -9.19 -14.68
N ASP A 350 15.48 -9.86 -14.24
CA ASP A 350 15.80 -10.00 -12.82
C ASP A 350 16.08 -8.64 -12.17
N SER A 351 16.80 -7.75 -12.86
CA SER A 351 17.14 -6.41 -12.39
C SER A 351 15.89 -5.52 -12.25
N ILE A 352 14.97 -5.55 -13.23
CA ILE A 352 13.68 -4.84 -13.16
C ILE A 352 12.84 -5.38 -12.00
N SER A 353 12.78 -6.71 -11.84
CA SER A 353 12.08 -7.34 -10.72
C SER A 353 12.62 -6.91 -9.36
N GLN A 354 13.94 -6.81 -9.24
CA GLN A 354 14.61 -6.33 -8.03
C GLN A 354 14.35 -4.84 -7.77
N ALA A 355 14.40 -3.99 -8.80
CA ALA A 355 14.11 -2.56 -8.68
C ALA A 355 12.66 -2.33 -8.24
N VAL A 356 11.69 -2.99 -8.87
CA VAL A 356 10.28 -2.90 -8.49
C VAL A 356 10.05 -3.40 -7.06
N ALA A 357 10.69 -4.50 -6.65
CA ALA A 357 10.59 -4.96 -5.26
C ALA A 357 11.22 -3.97 -4.27
N THR A 358 12.35 -3.36 -4.63
CA THR A 358 13.03 -2.33 -3.80
C THR A 358 12.12 -1.14 -3.61
N VAL A 359 11.49 -0.66 -4.68
CA VAL A 359 10.53 0.45 -4.60
C VAL A 359 9.30 0.05 -3.78
N ARG A 360 8.61 -1.04 -4.16
CA ARG A 360 7.36 -1.49 -3.53
C ARG A 360 7.48 -1.73 -2.02
N ARG A 361 8.64 -2.21 -1.56
CA ARG A 361 8.91 -2.47 -0.13
C ARG A 361 9.03 -1.21 0.71
N ASN A 362 9.49 -0.11 0.11
CA ASN A 362 9.81 1.16 0.78
C ASN A 362 8.74 2.24 0.55
N ILE A 363 7.74 2.01 -0.31
CA ILE A 363 6.65 2.97 -0.54
C ILE A 363 5.30 2.47 -0.02
N ILE A 364 4.41 3.43 0.20
CA ILE A 364 3.02 3.24 0.63
C ILE A 364 2.02 3.84 -0.37
N VAL A 365 2.52 4.56 -1.38
CA VAL A 365 1.78 5.08 -2.52
C VAL A 365 1.73 4.08 -3.68
N PRO A 366 0.81 4.24 -4.65
CA PRO A 366 0.77 3.41 -5.85
C PRO A 366 2.05 3.51 -6.68
N LEU A 367 2.50 2.37 -7.20
CA LEU A 367 3.59 2.27 -8.16
C LEU A 367 3.05 2.31 -9.60
N ILE A 368 3.57 3.24 -10.40
CA ILE A 368 3.35 3.36 -11.84
C ILE A 368 4.57 2.77 -12.55
N TYR A 369 4.33 1.74 -13.38
CA TYR A 369 5.36 1.17 -14.24
C TYR A 369 5.28 1.85 -15.61
N HIS A 370 6.28 2.65 -15.96
CA HIS A 370 6.36 3.37 -17.22
C HIS A 370 7.47 2.81 -18.09
N VAL A 371 7.15 2.47 -19.34
CA VAL A 371 8.15 2.01 -20.32
C VAL A 371 8.39 3.14 -21.31
N GLU A 372 9.63 3.62 -21.36
CA GLU A 372 10.01 4.72 -22.24
C GLU A 372 9.99 4.26 -23.71
N SER A 373 9.25 4.98 -24.56
CA SER A 373 9.16 4.64 -25.99
C SER A 373 10.36 5.16 -26.79
N TYR A 374 11.02 6.20 -26.29
CA TYR A 374 12.19 6.84 -26.89
C TYR A 374 13.36 6.87 -25.89
N PRO A 375 13.93 5.71 -25.56
CA PRO A 375 15.01 5.63 -24.59
C PRO A 375 16.23 6.42 -25.08
N THR A 376 16.82 7.22 -24.18
CA THR A 376 18.05 7.95 -24.48
C THR A 376 19.24 6.99 -24.35
N SER A 377 19.98 6.77 -25.44
CA SER A 377 21.20 5.96 -25.41
C SER A 377 22.17 6.57 -24.40
N THR A 378 22.49 5.84 -23.33
CA THR A 378 23.50 6.21 -22.35
C THR A 378 24.88 6.17 -23.01
N GLY A 379 25.27 7.27 -23.64
CA GLY A 379 26.57 7.46 -24.28
C GLY A 379 26.58 8.68 -25.19
N SER A 380 27.14 9.79 -24.70
CA SER A 380 27.54 10.98 -25.47
C SER A 380 26.57 11.42 -26.58
N LEU A 381 25.52 12.17 -26.22
CA LEU A 381 24.68 12.84 -27.21
C LEU A 381 25.46 13.95 -27.92
N SER A 382 25.74 13.73 -29.21
CA SER A 382 25.84 14.85 -30.13
C SER A 382 24.43 15.46 -30.29
N PRO A 383 24.29 16.81 -30.34
CA PRO A 383 22.99 17.49 -30.37
C PRO A 383 22.16 17.28 -31.67
N SER A 384 22.52 16.32 -32.52
CA SER A 384 21.93 16.08 -33.84
C SER A 384 21.26 14.71 -34.02
N GLN A 385 21.25 13.83 -33.01
CA GLN A 385 20.60 12.51 -33.12
C GLN A 385 19.15 12.57 -32.64
N VAL A 386 18.21 12.31 -33.57
CA VAL A 386 16.77 12.18 -33.27
C VAL A 386 16.55 10.91 -32.46
N PRO A 387 15.78 10.94 -31.35
CA PRO A 387 15.45 9.75 -30.58
C PRO A 387 14.78 8.68 -31.47
N VAL A 388 15.32 7.47 -31.46
CA VAL A 388 14.76 6.34 -32.24
C VAL A 388 13.74 5.60 -31.38
N ARG A 389 12.53 5.40 -31.91
CA ARG A 389 11.47 4.65 -31.23
C ARG A 389 11.88 3.19 -31.03
N SER A 390 11.63 2.65 -29.83
CA SER A 390 11.86 1.22 -29.56
C SER A 390 10.97 0.33 -30.44
N THR A 391 11.48 -0.84 -30.84
CA THR A 391 10.70 -1.82 -31.62
C THR A 391 9.50 -2.32 -30.82
N ASP A 392 8.43 -2.73 -31.52
CA ASP A 392 7.23 -3.24 -30.87
C ASP A 392 7.52 -4.50 -30.04
N GLU A 393 8.45 -5.36 -30.49
CA GLU A 393 8.86 -6.56 -29.75
C GLU A 393 9.54 -6.22 -28.42
N THR A 394 10.52 -5.31 -28.43
CA THR A 394 11.23 -4.88 -27.21
C THR A 394 10.28 -4.19 -26.24
N TYR A 395 9.41 -3.30 -26.75
CA TYR A 395 8.40 -2.63 -25.94
C TYR A 395 7.43 -3.64 -25.29
N LEU A 396 6.89 -4.57 -26.08
CA LEU A 396 5.98 -5.61 -25.60
C LEU A 396 6.64 -6.50 -24.54
N ASN A 397 7.91 -6.86 -24.70
CA ASN A 397 8.62 -7.69 -23.73
C ASN A 397 8.78 -6.99 -22.37
N LEU A 398 9.09 -5.69 -22.37
CA LEU A 398 9.16 -4.89 -21.13
C LEU A 398 7.79 -4.69 -20.47
N VAL A 399 6.74 -4.44 -21.26
CA VAL A 399 5.37 -4.32 -20.76
C VAL A 399 4.87 -5.65 -20.19
N ARG A 400 5.09 -6.76 -20.91
CA ARG A 400 4.77 -8.12 -20.45
C ARG A 400 5.43 -8.41 -19.12
N HIS A 401 6.70 -8.04 -18.95
CA HIS A 401 7.41 -8.21 -17.70
C HIS A 401 6.80 -7.34 -16.58
N GLY A 402 6.51 -6.06 -16.84
CA GLY A 402 5.82 -5.18 -15.89
C GLY A 402 4.50 -5.74 -15.37
N LEU A 403 3.67 -6.34 -16.25
CA LEU A 403 2.41 -6.99 -15.86
C LEU A 403 2.61 -8.19 -14.92
N ARG A 404 3.76 -8.88 -14.97
CA ARG A 404 4.10 -9.98 -14.04
C ARG A 404 4.33 -9.51 -12.62
N LEU A 405 4.80 -8.26 -12.47
CA LEU A 405 5.14 -7.65 -11.19
C LEU A 405 3.93 -7.06 -10.46
N SER A 406 2.77 -7.02 -11.13
CA SER A 406 1.47 -6.56 -10.59
C SER A 406 1.57 -5.18 -9.92
N THR A 407 2.06 -4.20 -10.66
CA THR A 407 2.08 -2.80 -10.21
C THR A 407 0.67 -2.21 -10.18
N GLY A 408 0.47 -1.13 -9.41
CA GLY A 408 -0.83 -0.48 -9.31
C GLY A 408 -1.30 0.13 -10.64
N PHE A 409 -0.36 0.78 -11.33
CA PHE A 409 -0.58 1.33 -12.67
C PHE A 409 0.52 0.88 -13.65
N LEU A 410 0.16 0.84 -14.93
CA LEU A 410 1.10 0.66 -16.04
C LEU A 410 0.72 1.59 -17.18
N THR A 411 1.72 2.26 -17.78
CA THR A 411 1.46 3.13 -18.94
C THR A 411 1.55 2.36 -20.26
N VAL A 412 0.66 2.66 -21.21
CA VAL A 412 0.68 2.09 -22.57
C VAL A 412 0.81 3.21 -23.59
N ASP A 413 1.80 3.13 -24.47
CA ASP A 413 2.04 4.07 -25.55
C ASP A 413 0.94 3.96 -26.61
N LEU A 414 0.15 5.02 -26.75
CA LEU A 414 -0.99 5.11 -27.66
C LEU A 414 -0.58 5.31 -29.13
N THR A 415 0.71 5.49 -29.42
CA THR A 415 1.21 5.51 -30.80
C THR A 415 1.40 4.10 -31.39
N ARG A 416 1.23 3.04 -30.58
CA ARG A 416 1.34 1.63 -31.02
C ARG A 416 0.06 1.18 -31.71
N ASP A 417 0.13 0.07 -32.45
CA ASP A 417 -1.03 -0.49 -33.14
C ASP A 417 -2.14 -0.93 -32.18
N ASP A 418 -3.39 -0.78 -32.59
CA ASP A 418 -4.58 -1.12 -31.79
C ASP A 418 -4.58 -2.60 -31.35
N SER A 419 -3.98 -3.49 -32.15
CA SER A 419 -3.84 -4.91 -31.83
C SER A 419 -2.90 -5.14 -30.63
N ILE A 420 -1.83 -4.37 -30.53
CA ILE A 420 -0.86 -4.39 -29.43
C ILE A 420 -1.50 -3.82 -28.16
N ILE A 421 -2.17 -2.67 -28.29
CA ILE A 421 -2.85 -2.02 -27.16
C ILE A 421 -3.93 -2.96 -26.59
N SER A 422 -4.76 -3.55 -27.45
CA SER A 422 -5.83 -4.48 -27.05
C SER A 422 -5.27 -5.71 -26.34
N GLN A 423 -4.14 -6.24 -26.81
CA GLN A 423 -3.42 -7.34 -26.17
C GLN A 423 -2.91 -6.99 -24.77
N ILE A 424 -2.37 -5.78 -24.57
CA ILE A 424 -1.90 -5.35 -23.25
C ILE A 424 -3.08 -5.16 -22.29
N VAL A 425 -4.17 -4.53 -22.76
CA VAL A 425 -5.36 -4.28 -21.95
C VAL A 425 -6.02 -5.58 -21.50
N SER A 426 -6.15 -6.59 -22.39
CA SER A 426 -6.74 -7.88 -22.02
C SER A 426 -5.89 -8.66 -21.00
N ALA A 427 -4.56 -8.47 -21.03
CA ALA A 427 -3.63 -9.10 -20.10
C ALA A 427 -3.39 -8.32 -18.81
N SER A 428 -3.96 -7.13 -18.65
CA SER A 428 -3.65 -6.19 -17.55
C SER A 428 -4.03 -6.72 -16.16
N GLY A 429 -5.03 -7.59 -16.08
CA GLY A 429 -5.52 -8.13 -14.82
C GLY A 429 -6.09 -7.05 -13.92
N ARG A 430 -5.47 -6.86 -12.75
CA ARG A 430 -5.82 -5.81 -11.79
C ARG A 430 -4.96 -4.55 -11.91
N THR A 431 -3.89 -4.58 -12.71
CA THR A 431 -3.07 -3.40 -12.99
C THR A 431 -3.87 -2.43 -13.84
N ARG A 432 -3.99 -1.17 -13.39
CA ARG A 432 -4.74 -0.15 -14.11
C ARG A 432 -3.90 0.47 -15.22
N ILE A 433 -4.48 0.57 -16.40
CA ILE A 433 -3.75 1.07 -17.57
C ILE A 433 -3.94 2.58 -17.73
N ILE A 434 -2.83 3.30 -17.94
CA ILE A 434 -2.78 4.71 -18.32
C ILE A 434 -2.38 4.79 -19.79
N GLY A 435 -3.28 5.23 -20.66
CA GLY A 435 -2.94 5.48 -22.06
C GLY A 435 -2.04 6.70 -22.17
N HIS A 436 -0.77 6.52 -22.50
CA HIS A 436 0.21 7.57 -22.60
C HIS A 436 0.44 8.00 -24.05
N PHE A 437 0.43 9.30 -24.29
CA PHE A 437 0.68 9.87 -25.60
C PHE A 437 1.50 11.16 -25.48
N GLU A 438 2.56 11.24 -26.27
CA GLU A 438 3.38 12.44 -26.44
C GLU A 438 3.24 12.96 -27.88
N ALA A 439 2.91 14.25 -28.03
CA ALA A 439 2.54 14.82 -29.32
C ALA A 439 3.75 15.03 -30.24
N PHE A 440 3.96 14.03 -31.09
CA PHE A 440 4.63 14.13 -32.40
C PHE A 440 3.76 13.54 -33.54
N HIS A 441 2.57 13.00 -33.21
CA HIS A 441 1.71 12.20 -34.10
C HIS A 441 0.20 12.51 -33.89
N PRO A 442 -0.72 12.08 -34.77
CA PRO A 442 -2.16 12.23 -34.52
C PRO A 442 -2.71 11.19 -33.54
N LEU A 443 -3.55 11.62 -32.59
CA LEU A 443 -4.27 10.75 -31.66
C LEU A 443 -5.33 9.90 -32.38
N ARG A 444 -5.38 8.60 -32.07
CA ARG A 444 -6.45 7.67 -32.50
C ARG A 444 -7.27 7.22 -31.29
N GLY A 445 -8.54 6.89 -31.52
CA GLY A 445 -9.53 6.66 -30.45
C GLY A 445 -9.13 5.53 -29.49
N VAL A 446 -9.38 5.73 -28.19
CA VAL A 446 -8.95 4.79 -27.15
C VAL A 446 -10.08 4.51 -26.17
N GLY A 447 -10.36 3.22 -25.91
CA GLY A 447 -11.33 2.76 -24.90
C GLY A 447 -10.79 2.72 -23.47
N MET A 448 -9.85 3.60 -23.10
CA MET A 448 -9.20 3.60 -21.78
C MET A 448 -9.87 4.57 -20.79
N VAL A 449 -9.85 4.19 -19.51
CA VAL A 449 -10.46 4.96 -18.41
C VAL A 449 -9.52 6.06 -17.89
N MET A 450 -8.22 5.98 -18.15
CA MET A 450 -7.23 6.99 -17.76
C MET A 450 -6.25 7.28 -18.91
N ILE A 451 -6.03 8.55 -19.21
CA ILE A 451 -5.21 9.00 -20.34
C ILE A 451 -4.24 10.09 -19.90
N ARG A 452 -2.98 9.97 -20.30
CA ARG A 452 -1.90 10.96 -20.13
C ARG A 452 -1.48 11.52 -21.49
N LEU A 453 -1.81 12.79 -21.73
CA LEU A 453 -1.45 13.54 -22.93
C LEU A 453 -0.40 14.59 -22.59
N CYS A 454 0.71 14.61 -23.31
CA CYS A 454 1.69 15.69 -23.19
C CYS A 454 2.26 16.14 -24.53
N GLN A 455 2.71 17.38 -24.59
CA GLN A 455 3.33 18.00 -25.77
C GLN A 455 4.32 19.09 -25.35
N PRO A 456 5.38 19.38 -26.11
CA PRO A 456 6.25 20.52 -25.85
C PRO A 456 5.45 21.84 -25.90
N ALA A 457 5.72 22.77 -24.99
CA ALA A 457 5.22 24.14 -25.09
C ALA A 457 6.19 25.00 -25.92
N GLU A 458 5.71 25.56 -27.03
CA GLU A 458 6.45 26.52 -27.86
C GLU A 458 6.15 27.96 -27.40
N THR A 459 4.94 28.19 -26.91
CA THR A 459 4.49 29.50 -26.40
C THR A 459 3.86 29.39 -25.03
N PRO A 460 3.84 30.47 -24.22
CA PRO A 460 3.08 30.50 -22.97
C PRO A 460 1.57 30.23 -23.17
N GLY A 461 1.02 30.59 -24.33
CA GLY A 461 -0.40 30.40 -24.69
C GLY A 461 -0.82 28.92 -24.75
N ASP A 462 0.12 28.02 -25.04
CA ASP A 462 -0.13 26.57 -25.12
C ASP A 462 -0.61 26.01 -23.77
N ASN A 463 -0.15 26.60 -22.66
CA ASN A 463 -0.57 26.19 -21.32
C ASN A 463 -2.06 26.48 -21.08
N LEU A 464 -2.53 27.63 -21.56
CA LEU A 464 -3.94 28.02 -21.48
C LEU A 464 -4.81 27.13 -22.40
N ALA A 465 -4.28 26.77 -23.57
CA ALA A 465 -4.94 25.85 -24.49
C ALA A 465 -5.18 24.47 -23.85
N VAL A 466 -4.17 23.90 -23.17
CA VAL A 466 -4.31 22.63 -22.43
C VAL A 466 -5.33 22.74 -21.29
N GLN A 467 -5.40 23.88 -20.60
CA GLN A 467 -6.42 24.09 -19.57
C GLN A 467 -7.83 24.12 -20.16
N ARG A 468 -8.05 24.86 -21.26
CA ARG A 468 -9.33 24.88 -21.97
C ARG A 468 -9.71 23.50 -22.50
N PHE A 469 -8.74 22.73 -22.99
CA PHE A 469 -8.95 21.35 -23.42
C PHE A 469 -9.47 20.48 -22.27
N ARG A 470 -8.83 20.50 -21.10
CA ARG A 470 -9.29 19.75 -19.91
C ARG A 470 -10.72 20.10 -19.51
N HIS A 471 -11.07 21.40 -19.48
CA HIS A 471 -12.43 21.83 -19.18
C HIS A 471 -13.46 21.30 -20.20
N ARG A 472 -13.14 21.33 -21.49
CA ARG A 472 -14.01 20.75 -22.54
C ARG A 472 -14.22 19.26 -22.32
N VAL A 473 -13.16 18.51 -22.02
CA VAL A 473 -13.27 17.07 -21.76
C VAL A 473 -14.12 16.79 -20.51
N GLN A 474 -13.93 17.57 -19.44
CA GLN A 474 -14.75 17.46 -18.22
C GLN A 474 -16.24 17.77 -18.45
N SER A 475 -16.57 18.62 -19.43
CA SER A 475 -17.96 18.91 -19.80
C SER A 475 -18.61 17.84 -20.70
N LEU A 476 -17.85 16.87 -21.21
CA LEU A 476 -18.41 15.79 -22.01
C LEU A 476 -19.20 14.82 -21.10
N PRO A 477 -20.30 14.24 -21.58
CA PRO A 477 -21.09 13.25 -20.84
C PRO A 477 -20.40 11.87 -20.77
N VAL A 478 -19.07 11.82 -20.80
CA VAL A 478 -18.28 10.60 -20.69
C VAL A 478 -17.99 10.36 -19.22
N ALA A 479 -18.82 9.56 -18.56
CA ALA A 479 -18.62 9.21 -17.16
C ALA A 479 -17.30 8.45 -16.97
N GLY A 480 -16.45 8.92 -16.05
CA GLY A 480 -15.32 8.15 -15.52
C GLY A 480 -13.95 8.33 -16.20
N LEU A 481 -13.82 9.17 -17.23
CA LEU A 481 -12.51 9.42 -17.85
C LEU A 481 -11.62 10.31 -16.97
N SER A 482 -10.48 9.77 -16.52
CA SER A 482 -9.44 10.52 -15.79
C SER A 482 -8.37 11.04 -16.75
N LEU A 483 -8.27 12.36 -16.90
CA LEU A 483 -7.36 13.00 -17.85
C LEU A 483 -6.16 13.67 -17.14
N ILE A 484 -4.96 13.21 -17.47
CA ILE A 484 -3.68 13.86 -17.17
C ILE A 484 -3.27 14.62 -18.45
N ALA A 485 -3.22 15.94 -18.41
CA ALA A 485 -2.86 16.73 -19.60
C ALA A 485 -2.04 17.97 -19.23
N TYR A 486 -0.80 18.03 -19.72
CA TYR A 486 0.17 19.09 -19.45
C TYR A 486 1.17 19.24 -20.59
N ASN A 487 1.85 20.39 -20.65
CA ASN A 487 2.92 20.62 -21.62
C ASN A 487 4.32 20.33 -21.01
N THR A 488 5.27 19.92 -21.85
CA THR A 488 6.67 19.67 -21.51
C THR A 488 7.56 20.86 -21.90
N GLY A 489 8.84 20.78 -21.56
CA GLY A 489 9.81 21.87 -21.77
C GLY A 489 9.71 23.01 -20.74
N PRO A 490 10.64 23.97 -20.76
CA PRO A 490 10.70 25.06 -19.78
C PRO A 490 9.44 25.95 -19.74
N LEU A 491 8.83 26.20 -20.89
CA LEU A 491 7.59 26.98 -21.00
C LEU A 491 6.35 26.19 -20.57
N GLY A 492 6.43 24.86 -20.50
CA GLY A 492 5.31 23.97 -20.14
C GLY A 492 5.08 23.81 -18.64
N ARG A 493 6.01 24.31 -17.80
CA ARG A 493 5.96 24.14 -16.33
C ARG A 493 4.65 24.63 -15.72
N LEU A 494 4.06 25.70 -16.26
CA LEU A 494 2.80 26.24 -15.77
C LEU A 494 1.68 25.19 -15.88
N SER A 495 1.41 24.66 -17.06
CA SER A 495 0.33 23.67 -17.22
C SER A 495 0.57 22.40 -16.39
N ARG A 496 1.83 22.02 -16.16
CA ARG A 496 2.18 20.89 -15.28
C ARG A 496 1.86 21.15 -13.81
N CYS A 497 2.12 22.35 -13.28
CA CYS A 497 1.74 22.70 -11.90
C CYS A 497 0.22 22.66 -11.67
N PHE A 498 -0.57 23.07 -12.66
CA PHE A 498 -2.04 23.10 -12.58
C PHE A 498 -2.72 21.83 -13.09
N ASN A 499 -1.96 20.80 -13.46
CA ASN A 499 -2.53 19.51 -13.81
C ASN A 499 -3.14 18.85 -12.54
N PRO A 500 -4.40 18.37 -12.59
CA PRO A 500 -5.14 17.99 -11.39
C PRO A 500 -4.76 16.61 -10.87
N ILE A 501 -4.28 15.69 -11.71
CA ILE A 501 -4.04 14.31 -11.28
C ILE A 501 -2.70 13.80 -11.79
N LEU A 502 -1.93 13.16 -10.91
CA LEU A 502 -0.65 12.51 -11.23
C LEU A 502 0.30 13.37 -12.08
N SER A 503 0.45 14.66 -11.72
CA SER A 503 1.43 15.54 -12.36
C SER A 503 2.83 14.96 -12.17
N PRO A 504 3.60 14.71 -13.24
CA PRO A 504 4.94 14.17 -13.10
C PRO A 504 5.85 15.23 -12.48
N VAL A 505 6.59 14.83 -11.47
CA VAL A 505 7.54 15.67 -10.74
C VAL A 505 8.87 14.95 -10.60
N THR A 506 9.94 15.70 -10.40
CA THR A 506 11.26 15.15 -10.03
C THR A 506 11.55 15.41 -8.55
N HIS A 507 12.64 14.84 -8.06
CA HIS A 507 13.20 15.12 -6.75
C HIS A 507 14.56 15.82 -6.89
N PRO A 508 14.90 16.82 -6.04
CA PRO A 508 16.17 17.55 -6.13
C PRO A 508 17.42 16.66 -6.18
N SER A 509 17.42 15.51 -5.50
CA SER A 509 18.56 14.57 -5.50
C SER A 509 18.78 13.83 -6.82
N LEU A 510 17.80 13.84 -7.73
CA LEU A 510 17.89 13.18 -9.04
C LEU A 510 18.42 14.12 -10.13
N VAL A 511 18.50 15.42 -9.84
CA VAL A 511 18.89 16.43 -10.83
C VAL A 511 20.41 16.57 -10.85
N THR A 512 21.02 16.17 -11.97
CA THR A 512 22.46 16.33 -12.23
C THR A 512 22.80 17.49 -13.18
N GLU A 513 21.80 18.19 -13.71
CA GLU A 513 22.00 19.26 -14.70
C GLU A 513 22.68 20.51 -14.10
N LEU A 514 23.67 21.04 -14.83
CA LEU A 514 24.31 22.32 -14.52
C LEU A 514 23.30 23.49 -14.64
N PRO A 515 23.46 24.58 -13.86
CA PRO A 515 22.53 25.72 -13.87
C PRO A 515 22.39 26.50 -15.19
N THR A 516 23.09 26.10 -16.25
CA THR A 516 23.24 26.85 -17.50
C THR A 516 22.05 26.70 -18.47
N HIS A 517 21.13 25.76 -18.24
CA HIS A 517 19.93 25.56 -19.07
C HIS A 517 18.64 25.97 -18.35
N LEU A 518 17.67 26.48 -19.12
CA LEU A 518 16.32 26.73 -18.63
C LEU A 518 15.71 25.41 -18.15
N ARG A 519 15.33 25.33 -16.87
CA ARG A 519 14.80 24.11 -16.25
C ARG A 519 13.46 23.71 -16.87
N SER A 520 13.30 22.44 -17.23
CA SER A 520 12.08 21.85 -17.83
C SER A 520 11.24 21.01 -16.85
N TRP A 521 11.81 20.71 -15.67
CA TRP A 521 11.20 19.91 -14.63
C TRP A 521 10.65 20.78 -13.48
N ILE A 522 9.84 20.17 -12.63
CA ILE A 522 9.33 20.75 -11.38
C ILE A 522 9.39 19.70 -10.28
N THR A 523 9.58 20.12 -9.05
CA THR A 523 9.42 19.28 -7.85
C THR A 523 7.99 19.33 -7.32
N ALA A 524 7.59 18.35 -6.50
CA ALA A 524 6.30 18.38 -5.81
C ALA A 524 6.12 19.66 -4.98
N CYS A 525 7.17 20.08 -4.27
CA CYS A 525 7.19 21.31 -3.47
C CYS A 525 6.96 22.57 -4.32
N GLU A 526 7.61 22.69 -5.47
CA GLU A 526 7.42 23.81 -6.40
C GLU A 526 6.01 23.82 -7.00
N ALA A 527 5.47 22.65 -7.35
CA ALA A 527 4.10 22.53 -7.83
C ALA A 527 3.09 23.03 -6.78
N GLN A 528 3.26 22.64 -5.51
CA GLN A 528 2.41 23.15 -4.42
C GLN A 528 2.55 24.66 -4.25
N LYS A 529 3.78 25.18 -4.18
CA LYS A 529 4.02 26.62 -4.06
C LYS A 529 3.35 27.41 -5.18
N ALA A 530 3.42 26.93 -6.41
CA ALA A 530 2.75 27.57 -7.55
C ALA A 530 1.22 27.65 -7.38
N LEU A 531 0.58 26.62 -6.83
CA LEU A 531 -0.87 26.62 -6.57
C LEU A 531 -1.28 27.68 -5.54
N TYR A 532 -0.50 27.86 -4.47
CA TYR A 532 -0.77 28.89 -3.46
C TYR A 532 -0.42 30.29 -3.97
N SER A 533 0.72 30.46 -4.65
CA SER A 533 1.14 31.75 -5.20
C SER A 533 0.25 32.25 -6.34
N SER A 534 -0.55 31.36 -6.95
CA SER A 534 -1.54 31.71 -7.97
C SER A 534 -2.96 31.87 -7.44
N PHE A 535 -3.14 31.80 -6.12
CA PHE A 535 -4.46 31.90 -5.47
C PHE A 535 -5.44 30.79 -5.88
N ALA A 536 -4.93 29.67 -6.42
CA ALA A 536 -5.77 28.49 -6.67
C ALA A 536 -6.12 27.76 -5.36
N LEU A 537 -5.27 27.92 -4.34
CA LEU A 537 -5.43 27.42 -2.97
C LEU A 537 -5.06 28.52 -1.97
N ASP A 538 -5.69 28.50 -0.81
CA ASP A 538 -5.52 29.48 0.27
C ASP A 538 -4.63 28.94 1.40
N PRO A 539 -3.76 29.78 2.00
CA PRO A 539 -3.11 29.46 3.26
C PRO A 539 -4.14 29.24 4.38
N MET A 540 -4.06 28.12 5.09
CA MET A 540 -4.97 27.76 6.17
C MET A 540 -4.28 27.79 7.54
N GLN A 541 -5.10 27.95 8.59
CA GLN A 541 -4.68 27.94 9.99
C GLN A 541 -5.18 26.67 10.68
N PHE A 542 -4.26 25.97 11.33
CA PHE A 542 -4.50 24.73 12.05
C PHE A 542 -4.16 24.90 13.52
N PHE A 543 -4.83 24.13 14.38
CA PHE A 543 -4.72 24.34 15.82
C PHE A 543 -4.62 23.05 16.60
N VAL A 544 -3.90 23.06 17.73
CA VAL A 544 -4.18 22.12 18.83
C VAL A 544 -5.07 22.82 19.85
N PHE A 545 -6.25 22.26 20.09
CA PHE A 545 -7.28 22.78 20.98
C PHE A 545 -7.40 21.93 22.24
N GLY A 546 -7.38 22.55 23.42
CA GLY A 546 -7.51 21.86 24.69
C GLY A 546 -7.42 22.80 25.89
N ALA A 547 -7.62 22.28 27.09
CA ALA A 547 -7.51 23.06 28.32
C ALA A 547 -6.05 23.32 28.73
N ASN A 548 -5.16 22.36 28.47
CA ASN A 548 -3.73 22.47 28.71
C ASN A 548 -2.97 21.89 27.51
N THR A 549 -2.39 22.76 26.68
CA THR A 549 -1.76 22.38 25.41
C THR A 549 -0.43 23.07 25.14
N THR A 550 0.07 23.89 26.07
CA THR A 550 1.34 24.64 25.91
C THR A 550 2.55 23.75 25.68
N TYR A 551 2.54 22.53 26.23
CA TYR A 551 3.60 21.53 26.08
C TYR A 551 3.54 20.73 24.78
N SER A 552 2.53 20.95 23.93
CA SER A 552 2.31 20.13 22.73
C SER A 552 3.42 20.32 21.70
N LEU A 553 3.95 19.20 21.18
CA LEU A 553 4.92 19.18 20.09
C LEU A 553 4.25 19.20 18.70
N SER A 554 2.92 19.15 18.62
CA SER A 554 2.17 19.18 17.36
C SER A 554 2.49 20.41 16.49
N PRO A 555 2.64 21.64 17.02
CA PRO A 555 3.02 22.79 16.21
C PRO A 555 4.36 22.62 15.50
N ALA A 556 5.41 22.18 16.19
CA ALA A 556 6.73 21.97 15.58
C ALA A 556 6.66 20.90 14.49
N MET A 557 5.98 19.80 14.78
CA MET A 557 5.78 18.69 13.85
C MET A 557 5.06 19.12 12.56
N HIS A 558 3.87 19.73 12.68
CA HIS A 558 3.07 20.10 11.51
C HIS A 558 3.65 21.27 10.73
N ASN A 559 4.20 22.30 11.38
CA ASN A 559 4.81 23.43 10.67
C ASN A 559 6.05 23.01 9.86
N THR A 560 6.85 22.09 10.39
CA THR A 560 8.00 21.53 9.65
C THR A 560 7.52 20.75 8.43
N ALA A 561 6.47 19.94 8.58
CA ALA A 561 5.86 19.21 7.47
C ALA A 561 5.30 20.17 6.40
N PHE A 562 4.54 21.19 6.80
CA PHE A 562 4.01 22.21 5.88
C PHE A 562 5.13 22.87 5.06
N LYS A 563 6.21 23.29 5.72
CA LYS A 563 7.35 23.95 5.08
C LYS A 563 7.98 23.08 3.99
N ILE A 564 8.23 21.80 4.28
CA ILE A 564 8.91 20.91 3.32
C ILE A 564 7.98 20.52 2.16
N CYS A 565 6.69 20.30 2.43
CA CYS A 565 5.69 20.05 1.40
C CYS A 565 5.33 21.29 0.56
N GLY A 566 5.90 22.47 0.85
CA GLY A 566 5.60 23.71 0.11
C GLY A 566 4.21 24.29 0.41
N LEU A 567 3.64 23.96 1.58
CA LEU A 567 2.33 24.42 2.02
C LEU A 567 2.50 25.65 2.93
N PRO A 568 1.87 26.80 2.63
CA PRO A 568 2.00 28.03 3.42
C PRO A 568 1.10 28.05 4.66
N HIS A 569 0.74 26.87 5.18
CA HIS A 569 -0.15 26.74 6.33
C HIS A 569 0.57 27.08 7.64
N LYS A 570 -0.19 27.40 8.68
CA LYS A 570 0.33 27.64 10.03
C LYS A 570 -0.40 26.77 11.04
N TYR A 571 0.36 26.07 11.88
CA TYR A 571 -0.15 25.32 13.02
C TYR A 571 0.19 26.04 14.33
N SER A 572 -0.81 26.30 15.18
CA SER A 572 -0.65 27.03 16.45
C SER A 572 -1.39 26.38 17.61
N ILE A 573 -1.11 26.84 18.82
CA ILE A 573 -1.80 26.40 20.04
C ILE A 573 -3.02 27.31 20.25
N HIS A 574 -4.19 26.72 20.50
CA HIS A 574 -5.40 27.43 20.93
C HIS A 574 -5.88 26.86 22.26
N GLN A 575 -5.39 27.41 23.37
CA GLN A 575 -5.77 26.93 24.70
C GLN A 575 -7.06 27.61 25.16
N SER A 576 -8.02 26.82 25.62
CA SER A 576 -9.25 27.35 26.22
C SER A 576 -9.70 26.50 27.40
N PRO A 577 -10.04 27.13 28.55
CA PRO A 577 -10.55 26.40 29.71
C PRO A 577 -11.99 25.89 29.52
N THR A 578 -12.66 26.25 28.42
CA THR A 578 -13.98 25.72 28.08
C THR A 578 -14.07 25.33 26.62
N LEU A 579 -15.00 24.41 26.30
CA LEU A 579 -15.28 24.02 24.92
C LEU A 579 -15.77 25.19 24.04
N ARG A 580 -16.27 26.29 24.63
CA ARG A 580 -16.76 27.46 23.88
C ARG A 580 -15.66 28.16 23.08
N GLY A 581 -14.39 28.02 23.47
CA GLY A 581 -13.26 28.55 22.69
C GLY A 581 -13.14 27.93 21.29
N LEU A 582 -13.87 26.85 21.00
CA LEU A 582 -13.98 26.32 19.65
C LEU A 582 -14.72 27.29 18.70
N ASN A 583 -15.59 28.16 19.21
CA ASN A 583 -16.32 29.13 18.38
C ASN A 583 -15.36 30.09 17.67
N ASP A 584 -14.31 30.55 18.36
CA ASP A 584 -13.28 31.42 17.79
C ASP A 584 -12.61 30.79 16.55
N LEU A 585 -12.45 29.45 16.57
CA LEU A 585 -11.88 28.70 15.46
C LEU A 585 -12.88 28.57 14.31
N VAL A 586 -14.16 28.33 14.61
CA VAL A 586 -15.21 28.14 13.59
C VAL A 586 -15.60 29.46 12.89
N GLU A 587 -15.47 30.59 13.59
CA GLU A 587 -15.69 31.92 13.01
C GLU A 587 -14.56 32.34 12.04
N ASN A 588 -13.38 31.74 12.18
CA ASN A 588 -12.24 32.00 11.31
C ASN A 588 -12.41 31.32 9.94
N GLN A 589 -12.58 32.12 8.89
CA GLN A 589 -12.73 31.62 7.52
C GLN A 589 -11.51 30.84 7.00
N TYR A 590 -10.34 31.05 7.59
CA TYR A 590 -9.10 30.34 7.26
C TYR A 590 -8.84 29.12 8.15
N PHE A 591 -9.76 28.75 9.05
CA PHE A 591 -9.62 27.54 9.83
C PHE A 591 -9.58 26.31 8.91
N GLY A 592 -8.48 25.57 8.97
CA GLY A 592 -8.23 24.36 8.18
C GLY A 592 -8.50 23.07 8.95
N GLY A 593 -8.52 23.12 10.27
CA GLY A 593 -8.76 21.97 11.14
C GLY A 593 -8.06 22.09 12.49
N SER A 594 -8.41 21.20 13.42
CA SER A 594 -7.79 21.18 14.74
C SER A 594 -7.62 19.78 15.32
N SER A 595 -6.48 19.54 15.95
CA SER A 595 -6.32 18.42 16.88
C SER A 595 -6.96 18.77 18.22
N VAL A 596 -7.74 17.85 18.79
CA VAL A 596 -8.40 18.03 20.09
C VAL A 596 -7.65 17.26 21.16
N SER A 597 -7.19 17.96 22.18
CA SER A 597 -6.54 17.42 23.37
C SER A 597 -7.53 17.28 24.54
N LEU A 598 -7.02 16.87 25.70
CA LEU A 598 -7.78 16.79 26.94
C LEU A 598 -8.36 18.16 27.35
N PRO A 599 -9.56 18.21 27.95
CA PRO A 599 -10.50 17.10 28.21
C PRO A 599 -11.53 16.86 27.08
N TYR A 600 -11.47 17.64 25.98
CA TYR A 600 -12.63 17.83 25.10
C TYR A 600 -12.91 16.73 24.07
N LYS A 601 -12.11 15.64 24.02
CA LYS A 601 -12.24 14.59 23.01
C LYS A 601 -13.63 13.93 22.96
N THR A 602 -14.36 13.92 24.07
CA THR A 602 -15.75 13.39 24.11
C THR A 602 -16.80 14.50 24.13
N GLU A 603 -16.46 15.66 24.70
CA GLU A 603 -17.37 16.79 24.86
C GLU A 603 -17.65 17.54 23.55
N CYS A 604 -16.75 17.47 22.56
CA CYS A 604 -16.95 18.14 21.28
C CYS A 604 -17.97 17.42 20.37
N ILE A 605 -18.29 16.14 20.62
CA ILE A 605 -19.15 15.31 19.76
C ILE A 605 -20.52 15.95 19.45
N PRO A 606 -21.26 16.52 20.42
CA PRO A 606 -22.56 17.14 20.14
C PRO A 606 -22.51 18.36 19.22
N LEU A 607 -21.32 18.95 19.01
CA LEU A 607 -21.11 20.10 18.13
C LEU A 607 -20.82 19.70 16.67
N LEU A 608 -20.64 18.40 16.40
CA LEU A 608 -20.24 17.90 15.10
C LEU A 608 -21.46 17.71 14.19
N HIS A 609 -21.25 18.00 12.91
CA HIS A 609 -22.22 17.73 11.86
C HIS A 609 -22.13 16.26 11.40
N SER A 610 -20.91 15.73 11.28
CA SER A 610 -20.67 14.34 10.91
C SER A 610 -19.43 13.77 11.62
N MET A 611 -19.30 12.44 11.63
CA MET A 611 -18.17 11.73 12.21
C MET A 611 -17.81 10.51 11.37
N SER A 612 -16.51 10.19 11.30
CA SER A 612 -16.02 8.96 10.69
C SER A 612 -16.57 7.71 11.39
N ALA A 613 -16.56 6.57 10.70
CA ALA A 613 -16.98 5.30 11.29
C ALA A 613 -16.11 4.94 12.51
N HIS A 614 -14.81 5.20 12.44
CA HIS A 614 -13.86 4.95 13.52
C HIS A 614 -14.16 5.81 14.76
N ALA A 615 -14.31 7.13 14.59
CA ALA A 615 -14.60 8.03 15.70
C ALA A 615 -15.94 7.72 16.38
N ARG A 616 -16.94 7.28 15.60
CA ARG A 616 -18.25 6.87 16.12
C ARG A 616 -18.17 5.61 16.97
N ALA A 617 -17.42 4.59 16.52
CA ALA A 617 -17.21 3.36 17.27
C ALA A 617 -16.43 3.62 18.58
N ILE A 618 -15.40 4.47 18.51
CA ILE A 618 -14.58 4.86 19.66
C ILE A 618 -15.41 5.71 20.65
N GLY A 619 -16.27 6.59 20.15
CA GLY A 619 -16.99 7.57 20.96
C GLY A 619 -16.06 8.67 21.49
N ALA A 620 -15.03 9.03 20.72
CA ALA A 620 -14.11 10.14 21.01
C ALA A 620 -13.51 10.67 19.70
N VAL A 621 -13.26 11.98 19.65
CA VAL A 621 -12.74 12.72 18.49
C VAL A 621 -11.48 13.46 18.89
N ASN A 622 -10.39 13.26 18.16
CA ASN A 622 -9.13 14.00 18.34
C ASN A 622 -8.80 14.89 17.13
N THR A 623 -9.61 14.84 16.06
CA THR A 623 -9.33 15.53 14.79
C THR A 623 -10.62 16.17 14.28
N LEU A 624 -10.61 17.49 14.12
CA LEU A 624 -11.72 18.29 13.61
C LEU A 624 -11.39 18.84 12.23
N ILE A 625 -12.31 18.65 11.29
CA ILE A 625 -12.17 19.10 9.90
C ILE A 625 -13.38 19.98 9.55
N PRO A 626 -13.19 21.21 9.04
CA PRO A 626 -14.28 22.09 8.65
C PRO A 626 -14.98 21.60 7.38
N ILE A 627 -16.30 21.65 7.37
CA ILE A 627 -17.16 21.37 6.22
C ILE A 627 -17.63 22.70 5.65
N ARG A 628 -17.34 22.96 4.38
CA ARG A 628 -17.70 24.22 3.69
C ARG A 628 -18.85 24.06 2.70
N ASN A 629 -19.10 22.84 2.26
CA ASN A 629 -20.22 22.49 1.39
C ASN A 629 -20.98 21.28 1.95
N LEU A 630 -22.31 21.40 1.98
CA LEU A 630 -23.20 20.37 2.52
C LEU A 630 -23.80 19.51 1.40
N ASP A 631 -23.91 20.04 0.19
CA ASP A 631 -24.45 19.33 -0.99
C ASP A 631 -23.57 18.11 -1.35
N ASP A 632 -22.31 18.15 -0.91
CA ASP A 632 -21.31 17.10 -1.04
C ASP A 632 -21.53 15.88 -0.10
N LEU A 633 -22.52 15.92 0.81
CA LEU A 633 -22.77 14.87 1.83
C LEU A 633 -23.99 13.98 1.55
N ASP A 634 -24.87 14.35 0.62
CA ASP A 634 -26.11 13.62 0.33
C ASP A 634 -25.88 12.32 -0.47
N ASP A 635 -24.71 12.15 -1.10
CA ASP A 635 -24.33 10.90 -1.74
C ASP A 635 -23.55 9.99 -0.78
N THR A 636 -24.26 9.02 -0.19
CA THR A 636 -23.70 8.01 0.74
C THR A 636 -22.46 7.27 0.24
N ARG A 637 -22.18 7.25 -1.08
CA ARG A 637 -20.97 6.62 -1.64
C ARG A 637 -19.73 7.52 -1.63
N LEU A 638 -19.89 8.84 -1.46
CA LEU A 638 -18.82 9.86 -1.56
C LEU A 638 -18.55 10.59 -0.23
N GLN A 639 -19.26 10.23 0.85
CA GLN A 639 -19.28 10.96 2.13
C GLN A 639 -17.91 11.22 2.76
N GLU A 640 -16.95 10.32 2.60
CA GLU A 640 -15.58 10.56 3.09
C GLU A 640 -14.80 11.39 2.07
N SER A 641 -14.77 10.99 0.79
CA SER A 641 -14.01 11.66 -0.27
C SER A 641 -14.36 13.14 -0.50
N SER A 642 -15.61 13.54 -0.30
CA SER A 642 -16.06 14.91 -0.59
C SER A 642 -15.56 15.94 0.42
N VAL A 643 -15.35 15.52 1.69
CA VAL A 643 -14.68 16.33 2.73
C VAL A 643 -13.24 16.68 2.32
N PHE A 644 -12.61 15.90 1.44
CA PHE A 644 -11.23 16.14 0.98
C PHE A 644 -11.12 17.11 -0.20
N LEU A 645 -12.19 17.33 -0.98
CA LEU A 645 -12.13 18.11 -2.22
C LEU A 645 -12.00 19.62 -1.98
N GLN A 646 -12.45 20.12 -0.83
CA GLN A 646 -12.46 21.56 -0.49
C GLN A 646 -11.34 21.97 0.47
N LYS A 647 -10.33 21.12 0.64
CA LYS A 647 -9.16 21.43 1.47
C LYS A 647 -8.40 22.62 0.89
N SER A 648 -7.84 23.44 1.78
CA SER A 648 -7.08 24.64 1.42
C SER A 648 -7.87 25.66 0.57
N ARG A 649 -9.17 25.80 0.84
CA ARG A 649 -10.00 26.92 0.38
C ARG A 649 -10.62 27.61 1.57
N ALA A 650 -10.40 28.91 1.70
CA ALA A 650 -10.98 29.72 2.76
C ALA A 650 -12.46 30.01 2.48
N GLY A 651 -13.23 30.20 3.54
CA GLY A 651 -14.64 30.55 3.40
C GLY A 651 -15.44 30.37 4.68
N PRO A 652 -16.77 30.51 4.62
CA PRO A 652 -17.63 30.20 5.77
C PRO A 652 -17.62 28.69 6.07
N ILE A 653 -17.69 28.34 7.36
CA ILE A 653 -17.80 26.96 7.82
C ILE A 653 -19.28 26.65 8.03
N LYS A 654 -19.78 25.60 7.37
CA LYS A 654 -21.17 25.13 7.47
C LYS A 654 -21.35 24.00 8.48
N GLY A 655 -20.27 23.31 8.85
CA GLY A 655 -20.29 22.24 9.84
C GLY A 655 -18.89 21.74 10.19
N LEU A 656 -18.83 20.81 11.14
CA LEU A 656 -17.58 20.16 11.54
C LEU A 656 -17.70 18.65 11.36
N HIS A 657 -16.68 18.05 10.77
CA HIS A 657 -16.47 16.61 10.74
C HIS A 657 -15.48 16.21 11.84
N GLY A 658 -15.80 15.18 12.61
CA GLY A 658 -14.90 14.62 13.63
C GLY A 658 -14.33 13.26 13.27
N ASP A 659 -13.03 13.12 13.41
CA ASP A 659 -12.30 11.85 13.25
C ASP A 659 -11.44 11.54 14.49
N ASN A 660 -10.90 10.32 14.55
CA ASN A 660 -10.01 9.86 15.58
C ASN A 660 -8.76 9.22 14.95
N THR A 661 -7.60 9.81 15.18
CA THR A 661 -6.29 9.28 14.74
C THR A 661 -5.47 8.71 15.89
N ASP A 662 -5.94 8.81 17.14
CA ASP A 662 -5.25 8.21 18.30
C ASP A 662 -5.16 6.69 18.12
N TRP A 663 -6.23 6.06 17.63
CA TRP A 663 -6.26 4.61 17.43
C TRP A 663 -5.26 4.15 16.36
N ILE A 664 -4.98 4.98 15.35
CA ILE A 664 -3.96 4.72 14.32
C ILE A 664 -2.59 4.68 14.99
N GLY A 665 -2.27 5.70 15.79
CA GLY A 665 -0.98 5.78 16.47
C GLY A 665 -0.74 4.62 17.43
N ILE A 666 -1.76 4.27 18.22
CA ILE A 666 -1.70 3.14 19.15
C ILE A 666 -1.59 1.81 18.40
N CYS A 667 -2.39 1.61 17.34
CA CYS A 667 -2.38 0.39 16.52
C CYS A 667 -1.01 0.15 15.88
N ASN A 668 -0.42 1.19 15.29
CA ASN A 668 0.90 1.10 14.67
C ASN A 668 1.99 0.76 15.70
N CYS A 669 1.94 1.37 16.88
CA CYS A 669 2.87 1.05 17.97
C CYS A 669 2.74 -0.41 18.43
N ILE A 670 1.52 -0.90 18.68
CA ILE A 670 1.29 -2.32 19.04
C ILE A 670 1.85 -3.24 17.96
N ARG A 671 1.48 -3.01 16.69
CA ARG A 671 1.92 -3.83 15.55
C ARG A 671 3.45 -3.83 15.41
N ARG A 672 4.11 -2.70 15.67
CA ARG A 672 5.57 -2.58 15.64
C ARG A 672 6.23 -3.32 16.80
N GLY A 673 5.69 -3.20 18.02
CA GLY A 673 6.24 -3.80 19.23
C GLY A 673 5.98 -5.30 19.40
N LEU A 674 4.95 -5.87 18.75
CA LEU A 674 4.64 -7.30 18.87
C LEU A 674 5.66 -8.19 18.14
N SER A 675 6.19 -9.21 18.80
CA SER A 675 7.00 -10.25 18.14
C SER A 675 6.11 -11.22 17.34
N PRO A 676 6.67 -11.99 16.36
CA PRO A 676 5.92 -13.04 15.68
C PRO A 676 5.33 -14.10 16.61
N ALA A 677 6.00 -14.38 17.74
CA ALA A 677 5.50 -15.28 18.78
C ALA A 677 4.21 -14.76 19.45
N ASN A 678 4.05 -13.43 19.48
CA ASN A 678 2.90 -12.72 20.03
C ASN A 678 1.94 -12.23 18.94
N ALA A 679 1.98 -12.82 17.73
CA ALA A 679 1.02 -12.53 16.68
C ALA A 679 -0.42 -12.70 17.21
N VAL A 680 -1.32 -11.78 16.83
CA VAL A 680 -2.68 -11.74 17.38
C VAL A 680 -3.47 -12.97 16.94
N ARG A 681 -4.07 -13.65 17.90
CA ARG A 681 -4.93 -14.82 17.73
C ARG A 681 -6.20 -14.62 18.55
N SER A 682 -7.22 -15.45 18.36
CA SER A 682 -8.45 -15.43 19.17
C SER A 682 -8.17 -15.59 20.67
N SER A 683 -7.12 -16.34 21.05
CA SER A 683 -6.71 -16.52 22.44
C SER A 683 -5.85 -15.37 23.01
N SER A 684 -5.49 -14.37 22.20
CA SER A 684 -4.67 -13.25 22.68
C SER A 684 -5.45 -12.38 23.65
N THR A 685 -4.75 -11.81 24.62
CA THR A 685 -5.34 -10.95 25.65
C THR A 685 -4.66 -9.58 25.65
N GLY A 686 -5.48 -8.52 25.68
CA GLY A 686 -5.04 -7.14 25.83
C GLY A 686 -5.44 -6.56 27.20
N LEU A 687 -4.68 -5.59 27.69
CA LEU A 687 -4.95 -4.85 28.92
C LEU A 687 -4.86 -3.34 28.69
N VAL A 688 -5.87 -2.59 29.10
CA VAL A 688 -5.91 -1.13 29.04
C VAL A 688 -5.98 -0.55 30.45
N ILE A 689 -5.08 0.37 30.75
CA ILE A 689 -5.06 1.11 32.01
C ILE A 689 -5.59 2.52 31.77
N GLY A 690 -6.67 2.89 32.45
CA GLY A 690 -7.36 4.17 32.33
C GLY A 690 -8.71 4.08 31.62
N SER A 691 -9.42 5.21 31.55
CA SER A 691 -10.81 5.27 31.01
C SER A 691 -11.12 6.50 30.16
N GLY A 692 -10.10 7.31 29.83
CA GLY A 692 -10.26 8.54 29.03
C GLY A 692 -10.41 8.29 27.52
N GLY A 693 -10.40 9.36 26.73
CA GLY A 693 -10.49 9.29 25.26
C GLY A 693 -9.40 8.41 24.61
N MET A 694 -8.19 8.45 25.15
CA MET A 694 -7.08 7.60 24.69
C MET A 694 -7.31 6.11 25.03
N ALA A 695 -7.90 5.79 26.19
CA ALA A 695 -8.22 4.42 26.56
C ALA A 695 -9.30 3.81 25.64
N ARG A 696 -10.28 4.62 25.22
CA ARG A 696 -11.24 4.24 24.17
C ARG A 696 -10.51 3.90 22.86
N ALA A 697 -9.64 4.79 22.40
CA ALA A 697 -8.86 4.54 21.19
C ALA A 697 -8.00 3.26 21.31
N ALA A 698 -7.39 3.00 22.47
CA ALA A 698 -6.59 1.80 22.73
C ALA A 698 -7.41 0.50 22.63
N ILE A 699 -8.60 0.45 23.23
CA ILE A 699 -9.50 -0.70 23.11
C ILE A 699 -9.87 -0.93 21.64
N TYR A 700 -10.21 0.16 20.93
CA TYR A 700 -10.54 0.06 19.50
C TYR A 700 -9.37 -0.44 18.66
N SER A 701 -8.14 0.01 18.91
CA SER A 701 -6.93 -0.50 18.26
C SER A 701 -6.74 -2.01 18.49
N MET A 702 -6.96 -2.50 19.71
CA MET A 702 -6.88 -3.93 20.02
C MET A 702 -7.96 -4.74 19.28
N ILE A 703 -9.20 -4.25 19.24
CA ILE A 703 -10.29 -4.89 18.47
C ILE A 703 -9.94 -4.92 16.99
N HIS A 704 -9.44 -3.82 16.42
CA HIS A 704 -9.04 -3.73 15.02
C HIS A 704 -7.88 -4.67 14.68
N LEU A 705 -6.98 -4.94 15.63
CA LEU A 705 -5.90 -5.92 15.48
C LEU A 705 -6.38 -7.37 15.63
N GLY A 706 -7.65 -7.61 15.99
CA GLY A 706 -8.25 -8.93 16.14
C GLY A 706 -8.23 -9.50 17.57
N VAL A 707 -7.90 -8.70 18.58
CA VAL A 707 -7.91 -9.14 19.99
C VAL A 707 -9.35 -9.32 20.46
N GLN A 708 -9.69 -10.52 20.94
CA GLN A 708 -11.04 -10.84 21.41
C GLN A 708 -11.23 -10.64 22.91
N ASN A 709 -10.15 -10.79 23.70
CA ASN A 709 -10.21 -10.69 25.16
C ASN A 709 -9.47 -9.41 25.60
N ILE A 710 -10.21 -8.41 26.06
CA ILE A 710 -9.63 -7.12 26.46
C ILE A 710 -10.02 -6.83 27.90
N PHE A 711 -9.05 -6.55 28.76
CA PHE A 711 -9.26 -6.18 30.15
C PHE A 711 -9.01 -4.70 30.34
N VAL A 712 -9.78 -4.07 31.24
CA VAL A 712 -9.66 -2.66 31.60
C VAL A 712 -9.51 -2.55 33.11
N TYR A 713 -8.52 -1.78 33.54
CA TYR A 713 -8.40 -1.31 34.91
C TYR A 713 -8.43 0.22 34.95
N ASN A 714 -9.17 0.80 35.89
CA ASN A 714 -9.21 2.24 36.11
C ASN A 714 -9.43 2.54 37.60
N ARG A 715 -8.80 3.61 38.12
CA ARG A 715 -8.91 4.05 39.53
C ARG A 715 -10.36 4.10 40.05
N THR A 716 -11.28 4.58 39.22
CA THR A 716 -12.72 4.62 39.52
C THR A 716 -13.42 3.52 38.74
N LEU A 717 -13.97 2.52 39.44
CA LEU A 717 -14.62 1.35 38.84
C LEU A 717 -15.75 1.72 37.86
N ALA A 718 -16.61 2.66 38.26
CA ALA A 718 -17.74 3.13 37.43
C ALA A 718 -17.31 3.66 36.05
N ASN A 719 -16.10 4.22 35.92
CA ASN A 719 -15.59 4.66 34.61
C ASN A 719 -15.21 3.45 33.73
N ALA A 720 -14.61 2.40 34.32
CA ALA A 720 -14.28 1.17 33.60
C ALA A 720 -15.56 0.44 33.16
N GLU A 721 -16.60 0.40 34.00
CA GLU A 721 -17.91 -0.18 33.68
C GLU A 721 -18.56 0.52 32.49
N ARG A 722 -18.58 1.86 32.49
CA ARG A 722 -19.09 2.63 31.35
C ARG A 722 -18.32 2.35 30.06
N LEU A 723 -17.00 2.19 30.15
CA LEU A 723 -16.15 1.89 29.01
C LEU A 723 -16.39 0.48 28.46
N ALA A 724 -16.45 -0.53 29.34
CA ALA A 724 -16.75 -1.91 28.96
C ALA A 724 -18.16 -2.02 28.34
N HIS A 725 -19.16 -1.39 28.95
CA HIS A 725 -20.53 -1.35 28.42
C HIS A 725 -20.59 -0.69 27.04
N HIS A 726 -19.83 0.40 26.82
CA HIS A 726 -19.78 1.10 25.53
C HIS A 726 -19.36 0.18 24.38
N TYR A 727 -18.36 -0.68 24.58
CA TYR A 727 -17.89 -1.62 23.54
C TYR A 727 -18.70 -2.91 23.49
N ASN A 728 -19.05 -3.49 24.64
CA ASN A 728 -19.79 -4.76 24.71
C ASN A 728 -21.22 -4.69 24.16
N ARG A 729 -21.79 -3.49 24.01
CA ARG A 729 -23.10 -3.31 23.33
C ARG A 729 -22.98 -3.16 21.82
N GLN A 730 -21.80 -2.80 21.30
CA GLN A 730 -21.59 -2.60 19.87
C GLN A 730 -21.34 -3.93 19.16
N ASP A 731 -21.77 -4.06 17.91
CA ASP A 731 -21.40 -5.17 17.05
C ASP A 731 -20.16 -4.81 16.25
N LEU A 732 -19.00 -4.88 16.90
CA LEU A 732 -17.68 -4.62 16.31
C LEU A 732 -17.01 -5.90 15.82
N ARG A 733 -17.79 -6.90 15.39
CA ARG A 733 -17.24 -8.06 14.71
C ARG A 733 -16.41 -7.55 13.54
N SER A 734 -15.12 -7.90 13.51
CA SER A 734 -14.38 -7.81 12.26
C SER A 734 -15.12 -8.69 11.26
N LYS A 735 -15.67 -8.10 10.20
CA LYS A 735 -16.36 -8.84 9.14
C LYS A 735 -15.44 -9.82 8.41
N GLU A 736 -14.14 -9.80 8.73
CA GLU A 736 -13.05 -10.30 7.90
C GLU A 736 -12.15 -11.31 8.64
N ALA A 737 -12.34 -11.52 9.96
CA ALA A 737 -11.65 -12.58 10.69
C ALA A 737 -12.42 -13.91 10.56
N ILE A 738 -11.89 -14.83 9.75
CA ILE A 738 -12.35 -16.22 9.68
C ILE A 738 -12.00 -16.90 11.02
N GLY A 739 -12.89 -16.75 12.01
CA GLY A 739 -12.71 -17.23 13.39
C GLY A 739 -13.69 -16.56 14.36
N SER A 740 -14.78 -17.26 14.68
CA SER A 740 -16.00 -16.75 15.33
C SER A 740 -15.86 -16.40 16.81
N GLY A 741 -15.52 -15.15 17.14
CA GLY A 741 -15.61 -14.63 18.51
C GLY A 741 -15.94 -13.13 18.53
N ARG A 742 -16.91 -12.72 19.35
CA ARG A 742 -17.20 -11.30 19.59
C ARG A 742 -16.14 -10.73 20.55
N PRO A 743 -15.49 -9.60 20.22
CA PRO A 743 -14.59 -8.95 21.18
C PRO A 743 -15.35 -8.58 22.45
N THR A 744 -14.78 -8.93 23.59
CA THR A 744 -15.37 -8.71 24.91
C THR A 744 -14.41 -7.91 25.78
N VAL A 745 -14.91 -6.79 26.31
CA VAL A 745 -14.21 -5.93 27.25
C VAL A 745 -14.63 -6.31 28.68
N ARG A 746 -13.66 -6.68 29.50
CA ARG A 746 -13.81 -7.13 30.89
C ARG A 746 -13.12 -6.16 31.83
N ILE A 747 -13.48 -6.20 33.10
CA ILE A 747 -13.00 -5.25 34.10
C ILE A 747 -12.20 -6.01 35.14
N ILE A 748 -11.05 -5.45 35.53
CA ILE A 748 -10.33 -5.84 36.73
C ILE A 748 -10.60 -4.75 37.78
N ALA A 749 -11.12 -5.13 38.94
CA ALA A 749 -11.65 -4.17 39.91
C ALA A 749 -10.55 -3.53 40.75
N SER A 750 -9.52 -4.30 41.11
CA SER A 750 -8.41 -3.88 41.96
C SER A 750 -7.05 -4.30 41.39
N LEU A 751 -6.00 -3.54 41.71
CA LEU A 751 -4.61 -3.91 41.42
C LEU A 751 -4.15 -5.15 42.20
N SER A 752 -4.83 -5.48 43.29
CA SER A 752 -4.58 -6.70 44.06
C SER A 752 -5.19 -7.95 43.44
N ASP A 753 -6.12 -7.80 42.50
CA ASP A 753 -6.83 -8.94 41.93
C ASP A 753 -5.87 -9.78 41.07
N PRO A 754 -5.85 -11.12 41.25
CA PRO A 754 -5.04 -11.99 40.42
C PRO A 754 -5.48 -11.93 38.96
N TRP A 755 -4.56 -12.24 38.04
CA TRP A 755 -4.93 -12.37 36.65
C TRP A 755 -5.95 -13.52 36.47
N PRO A 756 -7.04 -13.33 35.72
CA PRO A 756 -8.06 -14.37 35.56
C PRO A 756 -7.51 -15.68 34.97
N ALA A 757 -7.66 -16.79 35.69
CA ALA A 757 -7.05 -18.08 35.37
C ALA A 757 -7.47 -18.67 34.01
N ASP A 758 -8.70 -18.36 33.55
CA ASP A 758 -9.23 -18.85 32.27
C ASP A 758 -8.61 -18.14 31.04
N PHE A 759 -7.81 -17.10 31.26
CA PHE A 759 -7.25 -16.27 30.18
C PHE A 759 -5.73 -16.27 30.23
N LYS A 760 -5.11 -16.28 29.04
CA LYS A 760 -3.66 -16.06 28.92
C LYS A 760 -3.30 -14.68 29.46
N GLN A 761 -2.11 -14.59 30.04
CA GLN A 761 -1.46 -13.32 30.43
C GLN A 761 -1.48 -12.33 29.25
N PRO A 762 -1.59 -11.02 29.52
CA PRO A 762 -1.68 -10.03 28.46
C PRO A 762 -0.35 -9.91 27.74
N THR A 763 -0.38 -9.91 26.40
CA THR A 763 0.79 -9.65 25.56
C THR A 763 0.77 -8.26 24.93
N ILE A 764 -0.33 -7.53 25.13
CA ILE A 764 -0.53 -6.15 24.65
C ILE A 764 -1.09 -5.34 25.81
N VAL A 765 -0.33 -4.35 26.28
CA VAL A 765 -0.74 -3.45 27.36
C VAL A 765 -0.68 -2.01 26.87
N VAL A 766 -1.72 -1.22 27.13
CA VAL A 766 -1.74 0.22 26.81
C VAL A 766 -2.14 1.02 28.04
N SER A 767 -1.30 1.98 28.43
CA SER A 767 -1.55 2.88 29.56
C SER A 767 -1.91 4.27 29.07
N GLY A 768 -3.14 4.70 29.37
CA GLY A 768 -3.62 6.07 29.16
C GLY A 768 -3.61 6.91 30.44
N VAL A 769 -2.78 6.53 31.41
CA VAL A 769 -2.67 7.23 32.70
C VAL A 769 -1.93 8.55 32.49
N PRO A 770 -2.48 9.70 32.93
CA PRO A 770 -1.76 10.97 32.86
C PRO A 770 -0.46 10.93 33.67
N ALA A 771 0.63 11.48 33.12
CA ALA A 771 1.90 11.61 33.85
C ALA A 771 2.13 13.03 34.42
N HIS A 772 1.16 13.93 34.28
CA HIS A 772 1.14 15.26 34.90
C HIS A 772 -0.16 15.47 35.69
N SER A 773 -0.16 16.47 36.55
CA SER A 773 -1.32 16.79 37.38
C SER A 773 -2.51 17.26 36.55
N ILE A 774 -3.67 16.65 36.74
CA ILE A 774 -4.94 17.05 36.08
C ILE A 774 -5.89 17.56 37.16
N GLY A 775 -6.35 18.81 37.02
CA GLY A 775 -7.35 19.37 37.94
C GLY A 775 -6.90 19.49 39.40
N GLY A 776 -5.58 19.62 39.65
CA GLY A 776 -5.01 19.72 41.00
C GLY A 776 -4.61 18.39 41.65
N GLU A 777 -4.93 17.25 41.04
CA GLU A 777 -4.49 15.92 41.50
C GLU A 777 -3.06 15.62 41.03
N PRO A 778 -2.16 15.08 41.88
CA PRO A 778 -0.79 14.77 41.48
C PRO A 778 -0.73 13.63 40.45
N ALA A 779 0.34 13.61 39.65
CA ALA A 779 0.60 12.54 38.71
C ALA A 779 0.68 11.18 39.43
N PRO A 780 -0.10 10.16 39.00
CA PRO A 780 -0.06 8.84 39.61
C PRO A 780 1.28 8.13 39.39
N ASN A 781 1.89 7.65 40.47
CA ASN A 781 3.09 6.80 40.46
C ASN A 781 2.69 5.34 40.14
N PHE A 782 2.18 5.10 38.93
CA PHE A 782 1.62 3.80 38.55
C PHE A 782 2.69 2.79 38.16
N GLN A 783 2.71 1.64 38.84
CA GLN A 783 3.42 0.43 38.44
C GLN A 783 2.42 -0.70 38.26
N MET A 784 2.65 -1.56 37.27
CA MET A 784 1.78 -2.69 37.02
C MET A 784 2.07 -3.81 38.05
N PRO A 785 1.04 -4.48 38.60
CA PRO A 785 1.24 -5.68 39.40
C PRO A 785 2.10 -6.70 38.64
N THR A 786 3.15 -7.22 39.29
CA THR A 786 4.10 -8.16 38.65
C THR A 786 3.41 -9.40 38.11
N GLN A 787 2.35 -9.87 38.80
CA GLN A 787 1.51 -11.00 38.39
C GLN A 787 0.77 -10.79 37.05
N TRP A 788 0.64 -9.55 36.55
CA TRP A 788 0.04 -9.26 35.23
C TRP A 788 1.11 -9.16 34.11
N LEU A 789 2.40 -9.28 34.47
CA LEU A 789 3.56 -9.17 33.58
C LEU A 789 4.25 -10.52 33.33
N GLU A 790 3.57 -11.63 33.63
CA GLU A 790 4.17 -12.97 33.66
C GLU A 790 4.07 -13.73 32.34
N SER A 791 3.69 -13.08 31.24
CA SER A 791 3.69 -13.70 29.91
C SER A 791 5.06 -14.36 29.60
N PRO A 792 5.10 -15.66 29.25
CA PRO A 792 6.35 -16.38 29.01
C PRO A 792 7.08 -15.90 27.74
N THR A 793 6.33 -15.30 26.80
CA THR A 793 6.84 -14.75 25.55
C THR A 793 6.99 -13.22 25.60
N GLY A 794 6.82 -12.62 26.79
CA GLY A 794 6.77 -11.18 26.97
C GLY A 794 5.56 -10.56 26.26
N GLY A 795 5.73 -9.34 25.78
CA GLY A 795 4.65 -8.56 25.18
C GLY A 795 5.09 -7.14 24.84
N VAL A 796 4.13 -6.31 24.43
CA VAL A 796 4.34 -4.87 24.22
C VAL A 796 3.58 -4.08 25.28
N VAL A 797 4.23 -3.09 25.88
CA VAL A 797 3.60 -2.06 26.72
C VAL A 797 3.73 -0.72 25.99
N VAL A 798 2.61 -0.05 25.77
CA VAL A 798 2.56 1.30 25.19
C VAL A 798 2.09 2.27 26.26
N ASP A 799 2.95 3.18 26.70
CA ASP A 799 2.55 4.29 27.57
C ASP A 799 2.25 5.53 26.72
N LEU A 800 1.07 6.10 26.88
CA LEU A 800 0.61 7.21 26.04
C LEU A 800 1.09 8.57 26.57
N ALA A 801 1.65 8.60 27.79
CA ALA A 801 2.33 9.78 28.30
C ALA A 801 3.69 9.96 27.61
N TYR A 802 4.01 11.21 27.27
CA TYR A 802 5.33 11.60 26.78
C TYR A 802 6.01 12.67 27.62
N LYS A 803 5.37 13.16 28.68
CA LYS A 803 5.96 14.15 29.58
C LYS A 803 5.59 13.81 31.03
N PRO A 804 6.51 13.21 31.82
CA PRO A 804 7.83 12.71 31.41
C PRO A 804 7.77 11.43 30.54
N LEU A 805 8.85 11.12 29.81
CA LEU A 805 9.02 9.83 29.09
C LEU A 805 9.28 8.65 30.02
N ASN A 806 10.07 8.86 31.08
CA ASN A 806 10.54 7.80 31.97
C ASN A 806 9.56 7.58 33.13
N THR A 807 8.33 7.17 32.79
CA THR A 807 7.30 6.82 33.77
C THR A 807 7.72 5.58 34.58
N PRO A 808 7.16 5.38 35.80
CA PRO A 808 7.43 4.18 36.58
C PRO A 808 7.10 2.88 35.84
N LEU A 809 6.01 2.86 35.06
CA LEU A 809 5.63 1.75 34.19
C LEU A 809 6.67 1.49 33.09
N MET A 810 7.21 2.53 32.46
CA MET A 810 8.26 2.38 31.45
C MET A 810 9.56 1.84 32.05
N LYS A 811 9.97 2.31 33.23
CA LYS A 811 11.14 1.77 33.96
C LYS A 811 10.95 0.29 34.28
N GLN A 812 9.78 -0.07 34.80
CA GLN A 812 9.42 -1.46 35.10
C GLN A 812 9.46 -2.35 33.85
N THR A 813 8.88 -1.88 32.74
CA THR A 813 8.83 -2.66 31.49
C THR A 813 10.23 -2.87 30.91
N ARG A 814 11.08 -1.84 30.90
CA ARG A 814 12.46 -1.93 30.39
C ARG A 814 13.30 -2.90 31.20
N ALA A 815 13.12 -2.98 32.52
CA ALA A 815 13.78 -3.97 33.36
C ALA A 815 13.40 -5.42 32.98
N LEU A 816 12.23 -5.63 32.37
CA LEU A 816 11.75 -6.93 31.89
C LEU A 816 12.06 -7.21 30.42
N SER A 817 12.86 -6.38 29.75
CA SER A 817 13.25 -6.56 28.34
C SER A 817 13.92 -7.91 28.05
N HIS A 818 14.71 -8.42 29.00
CA HIS A 818 15.32 -9.76 28.94
C HIS A 818 14.30 -10.91 28.87
N ARG A 819 13.04 -10.67 29.26
CA ARG A 819 11.90 -11.60 29.14
C ARG A 819 11.06 -11.37 27.89
N GLY A 820 11.53 -10.55 26.95
CA GLY A 820 10.83 -10.26 25.69
C GLY A 820 9.78 -9.14 25.77
N TRP A 821 9.79 -8.32 26.82
CA TRP A 821 8.94 -7.14 26.92
C TRP A 821 9.51 -5.97 26.11
N VAL A 822 8.65 -5.31 25.33
CA VAL A 822 8.98 -4.13 24.53
C VAL A 822 8.23 -2.92 25.11
N ALA A 823 8.97 -1.88 25.48
CA ALA A 823 8.41 -0.61 25.96
C ALA A 823 8.36 0.41 24.83
N LEU A 824 7.18 0.98 24.57
CA LEU A 824 6.94 2.09 23.64
C LEU A 824 6.28 3.24 24.41
N ASP A 825 6.65 4.48 24.12
CA ASP A 825 6.19 5.66 24.86
C ASP A 825 5.41 6.65 23.99
N GLY A 826 4.98 7.76 24.58
CA GLY A 826 4.14 8.73 23.87
C GLY A 826 4.84 9.42 22.69
N LEU A 827 6.18 9.43 22.61
CA LEU A 827 6.89 9.93 21.42
C LEU A 827 6.92 8.91 20.28
N ASP A 828 6.61 7.65 20.55
CA ASP A 828 6.33 6.67 19.51
C ASP A 828 4.92 6.85 18.92
N VAL A 829 3.95 7.20 19.76
CA VAL A 829 2.53 7.32 19.38
C VAL A 829 2.21 8.68 18.74
N LEU A 830 2.75 9.76 19.29
CA LEU A 830 2.42 11.14 18.88
C LEU A 830 2.68 11.41 17.40
N PRO A 831 3.84 11.01 16.81
CA PRO A 831 4.07 11.18 15.38
C PRO A 831 3.05 10.40 14.54
N GLU A 832 2.75 9.15 14.90
CA GLU A 832 1.85 8.30 14.13
C GLU A 832 0.42 8.86 14.02
N GLN A 833 -0.15 9.36 15.13
CA GLN A 833 -1.45 10.05 15.07
C GLN A 833 -1.37 11.38 14.30
N GLY A 834 -0.21 12.05 14.36
CA GLY A 834 0.07 13.31 13.69
C GLY A 834 0.20 13.16 12.17
N PHE A 835 0.76 12.05 11.69
CA PHE A 835 0.85 11.73 10.26
C PHE A 835 -0.54 11.63 9.66
N ALA A 836 -1.42 10.84 10.30
CA ALA A 836 -2.81 10.70 9.87
C ALA A 836 -3.54 12.05 9.91
N GLN A 837 -3.33 12.87 10.94
CA GLN A 837 -3.89 14.23 11.01
C GLN A 837 -3.40 15.11 9.86
N PHE A 838 -2.11 15.11 9.56
CA PHE A 838 -1.56 15.89 8.45
C PHE A 838 -2.21 15.51 7.13
N GLU A 839 -2.35 14.21 6.87
CA GLU A 839 -3.03 13.66 5.69
C GLU A 839 -4.51 14.08 5.63
N LEU A 840 -5.22 13.97 6.76
CA LEU A 840 -6.62 14.38 6.92
C LEU A 840 -6.82 15.90 6.85
N PHE A 841 -5.81 16.71 7.16
CA PHE A 841 -5.89 18.17 7.07
C PHE A 841 -5.58 18.68 5.67
N THR A 842 -4.53 18.15 5.04
CA THR A 842 -3.96 18.73 3.82
C THR A 842 -4.37 18.00 2.54
N GLY A 843 -4.77 16.74 2.65
CA GLY A 843 -4.94 15.88 1.47
C GLY A 843 -3.61 15.46 0.83
N ARG A 844 -2.48 15.76 1.49
CA ARG A 844 -1.11 15.42 1.08
C ARG A 844 -0.52 14.37 1.99
N ARG A 845 0.40 13.58 1.45
CA ARG A 845 1.14 12.57 2.22
C ARG A 845 2.01 13.23 3.28
N ALA A 846 2.00 12.66 4.49
CA ALA A 846 2.80 13.16 5.58
C ALA A 846 4.30 12.85 5.33
N PRO A 847 5.21 13.82 5.50
CA PRO A 847 6.65 13.55 5.48
C PRO A 847 7.09 12.91 6.81
N ARG A 848 6.74 11.63 7.00
CA ARG A 848 6.75 10.93 8.31
C ARG A 848 8.09 10.90 9.00
N ARG A 849 9.18 10.62 8.26
CA ARG A 849 10.55 10.62 8.79
C ARG A 849 10.90 11.98 9.39
N VAL A 850 10.62 13.06 8.67
CA VAL A 850 10.86 14.44 9.13
C VAL A 850 9.99 14.78 10.33
N MET A 851 8.70 14.46 10.27
CA MET A 851 7.78 14.74 11.37
C MET A 851 8.19 14.00 12.66
N ARG A 852 8.66 12.75 12.56
CA ARG A 852 9.19 12.00 13.70
C ARG A 852 10.49 12.62 14.22
N SER A 853 11.43 12.96 13.33
CA SER A 853 12.73 13.50 13.74
C SER A 853 12.60 14.84 14.46
N ILE A 854 11.73 15.74 13.99
CA ILE A 854 11.55 17.04 14.64
C ILE A 854 10.85 16.92 15.99
N VAL A 855 9.92 15.97 16.15
CA VAL A 855 9.29 15.71 17.46
C VAL A 855 10.33 15.26 18.48
N LEU A 856 11.26 14.39 18.08
CA LEU A 856 12.35 13.95 18.95
C LEU A 856 13.32 15.10 19.28
N GLN A 857 13.66 15.94 18.31
CA GLN A 857 14.58 17.07 18.49
C GLN A 857 14.02 18.19 19.38
N GLU A 858 12.70 18.42 19.32
CA GLU A 858 12.03 19.49 20.08
C GLU A 858 11.55 19.04 21.46
N TYR A 859 11.61 17.74 21.76
CA TYR A 859 11.22 17.24 23.06
C TYR A 859 12.18 17.74 24.15
N LYS A 860 11.60 18.28 25.22
CA LYS A 860 12.30 18.66 26.45
C LYS A 860 11.63 17.98 27.63
N ASP A 861 12.43 17.51 28.58
CA ASP A 861 11.93 16.86 29.78
C ASP A 861 11.19 17.85 30.73
N ASP A 862 10.86 17.37 31.92
CA ASP A 862 10.14 18.16 32.93
C ASP A 862 10.99 19.30 33.51
N GLU A 863 12.31 19.15 33.50
CA GLU A 863 13.28 20.15 33.94
C GLU A 863 13.67 21.12 32.81
N GLY A 864 13.19 20.87 31.59
CA GLY A 864 13.53 21.63 30.39
C GLY A 864 14.87 21.24 29.77
N ASN A 865 15.47 20.14 30.24
CA ASN A 865 16.70 19.60 29.71
C ASN A 865 16.42 18.75 28.47
N ASN A 866 17.42 18.70 27.59
CA ASN A 866 17.42 17.81 26.45
C ASN A 866 18.16 16.53 26.86
N ASP A 867 17.47 15.39 26.87
CA ASP A 867 18.10 14.05 26.97
C ASP A 867 18.76 13.71 25.63
N HIS A 868 19.83 14.44 25.32
CA HIS A 868 20.46 14.47 24.00
C HIS A 868 20.93 13.10 23.54
N GLU A 869 21.45 12.28 24.46
CA GLU A 869 21.97 10.94 24.16
C GLU A 869 20.83 9.99 23.76
N THR A 870 19.76 9.90 24.56
CA THR A 870 18.60 9.05 24.24
C THR A 870 17.90 9.49 22.95
N ILE A 871 17.81 10.80 22.70
CA ILE A 871 17.22 11.36 21.48
C ILE A 871 18.09 11.04 20.27
N GLN A 872 19.42 11.20 20.39
CA GLN A 872 20.36 10.94 19.31
C GLN A 872 20.40 9.45 18.94
N ASP A 873 20.37 8.55 19.91
CA ASP A 873 20.25 7.11 19.69
C ASP A 873 18.96 6.76 18.93
N ARG A 874 17.83 7.36 19.34
CA ARG A 874 16.55 7.16 18.63
C ARG A 874 16.60 7.66 17.19
N LEU A 875 17.21 8.83 16.95
CA LEU A 875 17.38 9.39 15.62
C LEU A 875 18.25 8.49 14.73
N GLN A 876 19.33 7.92 15.27
CA GLN A 876 20.18 6.97 14.55
C GLN A 876 19.47 5.64 14.26
N GLN A 877 18.57 5.20 15.14
CA GLN A 877 17.76 3.98 14.98
C GLN A 877 16.51 4.18 14.10
N MET A 878 16.31 5.37 13.52
CA MET A 878 15.16 5.63 12.62
C MET A 878 15.27 4.87 11.29
N ASP A 879 16.50 4.56 10.84
CA ASP A 879 16.79 3.79 9.63
C ASP A 879 16.35 2.33 9.83
N GLY A 880 15.06 2.06 9.61
CA GLY A 880 14.47 0.82 10.11
C GLY A 880 12.97 0.88 10.32
N GLN A 881 12.46 2.04 10.75
CA GLN A 881 11.06 2.20 11.07
C GLN A 881 10.25 2.45 9.79
N PRO A 882 9.10 1.77 9.61
CA PRO A 882 8.26 2.02 8.45
C PRO A 882 7.83 3.50 8.45
N THR A 883 8.07 4.17 7.33
CA THR A 883 7.40 5.40 6.93
C THR A 883 6.05 5.03 6.31
#